data_AF-A0AAD1L197-F1
#
_entry.id   AF-A0AAD1L197-F1
#
_cell.length_a   1.000
_cell.length_b   1.000
_cell.length_c   1.000
_cell.angle_alpha   90.00
_cell.angle_beta   90.00
_cell.angle_gamma   90.00
#
_symmetry.space_group_name_H-M   'P 1'
#
loop_
_entity.id
_entity.type
_entity.pdbx_description
1 polymer ?
#
loop_
_entity_poly.entity_id
_entity_poly.type
_entity_poly.pdbx_seq_one_letter_code
_entity_poly.pdbx_strand_id
1 'polypeptide(L)'
;MHENGLQRIWSAVLAGSLPIEKVELGLALAIHDQLAREVIHIHPELMRVSGSQRNALQKSFKDYDKKLIELQRQRIAAKIACRNIPEGNSGGKKSEYTELALIKNELGKKTRHIPIRQLVNRACNALVAIKPCFMMGPMSAAHYLEPGRMEFDLVVMDEASQVKPEDALGVIARGKQLVVVGDPKQLPPTSFFDRSADGEDDDDAAALSDTDSILDAALPLFPMRRLRWHYRSRHEKLIAYSNRHFYNSDLVIFPSPNAESPEYGIKFTYVSKGRFSNQHNIEEAQAVAEAVLHHAQHRPGESLGVVAMSSKQRDQIERAIDELRRNRPEFNDAIDGLYAMEEPLFVKNLENVQGDERDVIFISFTYGPSEHGGKVYQRFGPINSDVGWRRLNVLFTRSKKRMHVFSSMRSEDVLTSETSKLGVISLKGFLQFAESGKLDSLTTHTGRAPDSDFEVAVMEALNHAGFECEPQVGVAGFFIDLAVKDPGCPGRYLMGIECDGAAYHSAKSARDRDRLRQEVLERLGWRISRIWSTDWFSNPDEVLSPIIRKLHELKTLAPDVVVPSYEYVETIESSAEVASDSIDSLMPNLGLKEQLKYFATHVIEVELPNVDADRRLLRPAMLEALLEHQPLSRSEFVERIPHYLRQATDVYEAQRFLDRVLALIDGAEAEANDAAFESELA
;
A
#
# COMPACT_ATOMS: atom_id res chain seq x y z
N MET A 1 9.34 -53.40 -20.83
CA MET A 1 8.35 -53.21 -19.74
C MET A 1 8.87 -53.69 -18.38
N HIS A 2 9.64 -54.79 -18.28
CA HIS A 2 10.20 -55.25 -16.99
C HIS A 2 11.32 -54.37 -16.41
N GLU A 3 12.15 -53.74 -17.25
CA GLU A 3 13.36 -53.03 -16.76
C GLU A 3 13.14 -51.56 -16.36
N ASN A 4 11.96 -50.98 -16.62
CA ASN A 4 11.70 -49.54 -16.44
C ASN A 4 10.75 -49.20 -15.26
N GLY A 5 10.70 -50.04 -14.21
CA GLY A 5 10.03 -49.69 -12.95
C GLY A 5 8.53 -50.00 -12.83
N LEU A 6 7.83 -50.34 -13.92
CA LEU A 6 6.39 -50.66 -13.92
C LEU A 6 6.00 -51.88 -13.06
N GLN A 7 6.95 -52.80 -12.81
CA GLN A 7 6.74 -53.96 -11.95
C GLN A 7 6.48 -53.57 -10.48
N ARG A 8 6.97 -52.40 -10.02
CA ARG A 8 6.70 -51.90 -8.67
C ARG A 8 5.25 -51.45 -8.52
N ILE A 9 4.68 -50.80 -9.54
CA ILE A 9 3.26 -50.42 -9.56
C ILE A 9 2.40 -51.69 -9.56
N TRP A 10 2.72 -52.64 -10.44
CA TRP A 10 2.03 -53.93 -10.50
C TRP A 10 2.05 -54.66 -9.14
N SER A 11 3.21 -54.71 -8.49
CA SER A 11 3.36 -55.34 -7.18
C SER A 11 2.62 -54.57 -6.07
N ALA A 12 2.62 -53.24 -6.12
CA ALA A 12 1.93 -52.38 -5.15
C ALA A 12 0.40 -52.52 -5.23
N VAL A 13 -0.14 -52.73 -6.44
CA VAL A 13 -1.57 -53.01 -6.67
C VAL A 13 -1.93 -54.39 -6.14
N LEU A 14 -1.14 -55.42 -6.46
CA LEU A 14 -1.38 -56.78 -5.96
C LEU A 14 -1.26 -56.90 -4.44
N ALA A 15 -0.40 -56.09 -3.82
CA ALA A 15 -0.22 -56.01 -2.38
C ALA A 15 -1.28 -55.14 -1.68
N GLY A 16 -2.20 -54.50 -2.42
CA GLY A 16 -3.24 -53.62 -1.86
C GLY A 16 -2.74 -52.26 -1.36
N SER A 17 -1.45 -51.98 -1.47
CA SER A 17 -0.83 -50.71 -1.05
C SER A 17 -1.16 -49.53 -1.99
N LEU A 18 -1.54 -49.81 -3.25
CA LEU A 18 -2.03 -48.82 -4.21
C LEU A 18 -3.48 -49.18 -4.59
N PRO A 19 -4.47 -48.35 -4.23
CA PRO A 19 -5.85 -48.56 -4.65
C PRO A 19 -5.97 -48.60 -6.17
N ILE A 20 -6.80 -49.52 -6.70
CA ILE A 20 -7.02 -49.68 -8.15
C ILE A 20 -7.43 -48.35 -8.82
N GLU A 21 -8.23 -47.55 -8.13
CA GLU A 21 -8.71 -46.23 -8.58
C GLU A 21 -7.57 -45.20 -8.77
N LYS A 22 -6.40 -45.42 -8.16
CA LYS A 22 -5.23 -44.53 -8.24
C LYS A 22 -4.11 -45.08 -9.14
N VAL A 23 -4.34 -46.21 -9.81
CA VAL A 23 -3.30 -46.86 -10.65
C VAL A 23 -2.89 -45.99 -11.83
N GLU A 24 -3.85 -45.33 -12.48
CA GLU A 24 -3.56 -44.41 -13.59
C GLU A 24 -2.67 -43.26 -13.14
N LEU A 25 -2.96 -42.66 -11.97
CA LEU A 25 -2.16 -41.60 -11.37
C LEU A 25 -0.75 -42.08 -10.99
N GLY A 26 -0.65 -43.29 -10.41
CA GLY A 26 0.64 -43.91 -10.09
C GLY A 26 1.48 -44.22 -11.33
N LEU A 27 0.84 -44.65 -12.42
CA LEU A 27 1.50 -44.88 -13.71
C LEU A 27 1.99 -43.58 -14.32
N ALA A 28 1.15 -42.55 -14.34
CA ALA A 28 1.53 -41.23 -14.81
C ALA A 28 2.72 -40.70 -14.00
N LEU A 29 2.68 -40.77 -12.68
CA LEU A 29 3.79 -40.34 -11.81
C LEU A 29 5.10 -41.05 -12.17
N ALA A 30 5.09 -42.37 -12.34
CA ALA A 30 6.29 -43.13 -12.67
C ALA A 30 6.85 -42.80 -14.06
N ILE A 31 5.98 -42.56 -15.05
CA ILE A 31 6.40 -42.13 -16.38
C ILE A 31 7.06 -40.75 -16.31
N HIS A 32 6.44 -39.78 -15.62
CA HIS A 32 6.98 -38.42 -15.50
C HIS A 32 8.29 -38.39 -14.69
N ASP A 33 8.41 -39.16 -13.60
CA ASP A 33 9.67 -39.31 -12.83
C ASP A 33 10.79 -39.89 -13.71
N GLN A 34 10.48 -40.92 -14.51
CA GLN A 34 11.45 -41.51 -15.42
C GLN A 34 11.89 -40.51 -16.51
N LEU A 35 10.95 -39.80 -17.14
CA LEU A 35 11.25 -38.76 -18.12
C LEU A 35 12.08 -37.64 -17.52
N ALA A 36 11.76 -37.19 -16.30
CA ALA A 36 12.53 -36.16 -15.60
C ALA A 36 13.98 -36.62 -15.38
N ARG A 37 14.19 -37.88 -14.97
CA ARG A 37 15.54 -38.45 -14.79
C ARG A 37 16.30 -38.57 -16.11
N GLU A 38 15.63 -38.93 -17.19
CA GLU A 38 16.23 -38.98 -18.53
C GLU A 38 16.65 -37.58 -19.00
N VAL A 39 15.78 -36.58 -18.83
CA VAL A 39 16.10 -35.18 -19.13
C VAL A 39 17.29 -34.69 -18.31
N ILE A 40 17.31 -34.98 -17.00
CA ILE A 40 18.44 -34.68 -16.11
C ILE A 40 19.74 -35.38 -16.57
N HIS A 41 19.64 -36.61 -17.06
CA HIS A 41 20.79 -37.34 -17.56
C HIS A 41 21.35 -36.74 -18.86
N ILE A 42 20.45 -36.30 -19.76
CA ILE A 42 20.81 -35.60 -21.02
C ILE A 42 21.40 -34.21 -20.72
N HIS A 43 20.91 -33.55 -19.67
CA HIS A 43 21.30 -32.21 -19.24
C HIS A 43 21.88 -32.20 -17.81
N PRO A 44 23.12 -32.69 -17.59
CA PRO A 44 23.73 -32.78 -16.26
C PRO A 44 23.86 -31.43 -15.54
N GLU A 45 23.87 -30.32 -16.28
CA GLU A 45 23.83 -28.96 -15.76
C GLU A 45 22.61 -28.70 -14.85
N LEU A 46 21.49 -29.38 -15.04
CA LEU A 46 20.31 -29.25 -14.19
C LEU A 46 20.56 -29.75 -12.76
N MET A 47 21.44 -30.75 -12.59
CA MET A 47 21.82 -31.28 -11.27
C MET A 47 22.95 -30.50 -10.60
N ARG A 48 23.70 -29.72 -11.38
CA ARG A 48 24.82 -28.93 -10.85
C ARG A 48 24.36 -27.70 -10.09
N VAL A 49 23.14 -27.24 -10.33
CA VAL A 49 22.64 -25.97 -9.83
C VAL A 49 21.55 -26.22 -8.79
N SER A 50 21.94 -26.49 -7.55
CA SER A 50 20.99 -26.51 -6.43
C SER A 50 20.51 -25.10 -6.10
N GLY A 51 19.30 -24.96 -5.57
CA GLY A 51 18.79 -23.67 -5.13
C GLY A 51 19.57 -23.11 -3.94
N SER A 52 20.22 -23.95 -3.12
CA SER A 52 21.20 -23.47 -2.12
C SER A 52 22.38 -22.73 -2.77
N GLN A 53 22.91 -23.23 -3.88
CA GLN A 53 23.95 -22.54 -4.66
C GLN A 53 23.40 -21.29 -5.36
N ARG A 54 22.18 -21.34 -5.92
CA ARG A 54 21.53 -20.16 -6.53
C ARG A 54 21.33 -19.05 -5.50
N ASN A 55 20.82 -19.39 -4.32
CA ASN A 55 20.62 -18.44 -3.23
C ASN A 55 21.95 -17.82 -2.77
N ALA A 56 23.01 -18.63 -2.66
CA ALA A 56 24.35 -18.14 -2.33
C ALA A 56 24.93 -17.21 -3.42
N LEU A 57 24.74 -17.55 -4.70
CA LEU A 57 25.16 -16.73 -5.82
C LEU A 57 24.39 -15.42 -5.88
N GLN A 58 23.06 -15.44 -5.71
CA GLN A 58 22.24 -14.24 -5.63
C GLN A 58 22.64 -13.34 -4.47
N LYS A 59 22.89 -13.91 -3.29
CA LYS A 59 23.38 -13.15 -2.12
C LYS A 59 24.71 -12.49 -2.43
N SER A 60 25.66 -13.24 -3.00
CA SER A 60 26.97 -12.72 -3.39
C SER A 60 26.83 -11.60 -4.44
N PHE A 61 25.96 -11.79 -5.44
CA PHE A 61 25.66 -10.77 -6.45
C PHE A 61 25.07 -9.50 -5.82
N LYS A 62 24.08 -9.62 -4.93
CA LYS A 62 23.50 -8.47 -4.19
C LYS A 62 24.57 -7.72 -3.41
N ASP A 63 25.43 -8.44 -2.69
CA ASP A 63 26.49 -7.87 -1.88
C ASP A 63 27.54 -7.17 -2.76
N TYR A 64 27.94 -7.78 -3.87
CA TYR A 64 28.89 -7.17 -4.81
C TYR A 64 28.30 -5.98 -5.56
N ASP A 65 27.02 -6.01 -5.97
CA ASP A 65 26.37 -4.87 -6.63
C ASP A 65 26.29 -3.66 -5.68
N LYS A 66 25.96 -3.88 -4.40
CA LYS A 66 25.97 -2.82 -3.37
C LYS A 66 27.38 -2.31 -3.10
N LYS A 67 28.37 -3.20 -2.94
CA LYS A 67 29.79 -2.81 -2.78
C LYS A 67 30.30 -2.04 -3.99
N LEU A 68 29.90 -2.41 -5.20
CA LEU A 68 30.29 -1.72 -6.41
C LEU A 68 29.75 -0.29 -6.42
N ILE A 69 28.49 -0.05 -6.03
CA ILE A 69 27.93 1.30 -5.90
C ILE A 69 28.79 2.16 -4.97
N GLU A 70 29.16 1.61 -3.81
CA GLU A 70 29.99 2.32 -2.82
C GLU A 70 31.42 2.57 -3.31
N LEU A 71 32.07 1.56 -3.91
CA LEU A 71 33.39 1.69 -4.50
C LEU A 71 33.42 2.69 -5.66
N GLN A 72 32.33 2.81 -6.44
CA GLN A 72 32.25 3.82 -7.49
C GLN A 72 32.19 5.23 -6.91
N ARG A 73 31.46 5.45 -5.80
CA ARG A 73 31.46 6.75 -5.08
C ARG A 73 32.86 7.10 -4.60
N GLN A 74 33.55 6.15 -3.97
CA GLN A 74 34.93 6.32 -3.49
C GLN A 74 35.90 6.58 -4.64
N ARG A 75 35.77 5.85 -5.76
CA ARG A 75 36.58 6.05 -6.96
C ARG A 75 36.36 7.44 -7.57
N ILE A 76 35.12 7.91 -7.62
CA ILE A 76 34.80 9.26 -8.10
C ILE A 76 35.42 10.31 -7.16
N ALA A 77 35.26 10.15 -5.84
CA ALA A 77 35.85 11.04 -4.85
C ALA A 77 37.39 11.08 -4.96
N ALA A 78 38.05 9.93 -5.10
CA ALA A 78 39.49 9.84 -5.31
C ALA A 78 39.93 10.53 -6.62
N LYS A 79 39.19 10.31 -7.72
CA LYS A 79 39.46 11.01 -8.98
C LYS A 79 39.33 12.52 -8.86
N ILE A 80 38.35 13.01 -8.11
CA ILE A 80 38.17 14.45 -7.85
C ILE A 80 39.31 14.98 -6.98
N ALA A 81 39.69 14.26 -5.93
CA ALA A 81 40.80 14.65 -5.05
C ALA A 81 42.15 14.72 -5.77
N CYS A 82 42.36 13.92 -6.82
CA CYS A 82 43.56 13.97 -7.65
C CYS A 82 43.52 15.03 -8.76
N ARG A 83 42.44 15.81 -8.91
CA ARG A 83 42.40 16.88 -9.91
C ARG A 83 43.35 18.00 -9.53
N ASN A 84 44.10 18.48 -10.51
CA ASN A 84 44.91 19.68 -10.33
C ASN A 84 43.99 20.89 -10.15
N ILE A 85 44.08 21.56 -9.00
CA ILE A 85 43.32 22.78 -8.73
C ILE A 85 44.23 23.96 -9.08
N PRO A 86 43.86 24.83 -10.04
CA PRO A 86 44.66 25.99 -10.38
C PRO A 86 44.84 26.91 -9.16
N GLU A 87 46.09 27.19 -8.77
CA GLU A 87 46.38 28.10 -7.65
C GLU A 87 45.95 29.54 -7.97
N GLY A 88 46.05 29.94 -9.25
CA GLY A 88 45.73 31.30 -9.71
C GLY A 88 46.79 32.31 -9.33
N ASN A 89 46.42 33.59 -9.38
CA ASN A 89 47.27 34.68 -8.95
C ASN A 89 47.07 34.94 -7.45
N SER A 90 48.15 34.95 -6.69
CA SER A 90 48.19 35.35 -5.27
C SER A 90 49.13 36.54 -5.02
N GLY A 91 49.76 37.06 -6.07
CA GLY A 91 50.65 38.21 -6.02
C GLY A 91 49.87 39.52 -6.18
N GLY A 92 50.31 40.57 -5.49
CA GLY A 92 49.74 41.91 -5.64
C GLY A 92 48.57 42.21 -4.70
N LYS A 93 47.65 43.07 -5.13
CA LYS A 93 46.51 43.50 -4.32
C LYS A 93 45.51 42.34 -4.19
N LYS A 94 44.83 42.22 -3.05
CA LYS A 94 43.78 41.18 -2.85
C LYS A 94 42.64 41.24 -3.88
N SER A 95 42.43 42.41 -4.50
CA SER A 95 41.49 42.59 -5.62
C SER A 95 41.88 41.84 -6.90
N GLU A 96 43.15 41.43 -7.02
CA GLU A 96 43.72 40.75 -8.20
C GLU A 96 43.84 39.24 -8.01
N TYR A 97 43.46 38.71 -6.83
CA TYR A 97 43.54 37.28 -6.55
C TYR A 97 42.59 36.49 -7.47
N THR A 98 43.01 35.32 -7.94
CA THR A 98 42.17 34.44 -8.79
C THR A 98 42.22 32.99 -8.31
N GLU A 99 41.31 32.16 -8.82
CA GLU A 99 41.28 30.71 -8.59
C GLU A 99 41.37 30.32 -7.10
N LEU A 100 42.21 29.34 -6.74
CA LEU A 100 42.28 28.84 -5.37
C LEU A 100 42.76 29.89 -4.37
N ALA A 101 43.68 30.77 -4.77
CA ALA A 101 44.16 31.86 -3.91
C ALA A 101 43.02 32.81 -3.50
N LEU A 102 42.11 33.13 -4.43
CA LEU A 102 40.92 33.92 -4.14
C LEU A 102 39.98 33.18 -3.17
N ILE A 103 39.71 31.90 -3.44
CA ILE A 103 38.82 31.07 -2.59
C ILE A 103 39.36 30.99 -1.15
N LYS A 104 40.65 30.68 -0.98
CA LYS A 104 41.33 30.64 0.33
C LYS A 104 41.21 31.98 1.07
N ASN A 105 41.37 33.10 0.35
CA ASN A 105 41.22 34.43 0.94
C ASN A 105 39.78 34.73 1.37
N GLU A 106 38.77 34.38 0.58
CA GLU A 106 37.36 34.59 0.96
C GLU A 106 36.93 33.68 2.12
N LEU A 107 37.40 32.43 2.18
CA LEU A 107 37.14 31.52 3.32
C LEU A 107 37.71 32.02 4.65
N GLY A 108 38.78 32.81 4.61
CA GLY A 108 39.38 33.42 5.81
C GLY A 108 38.65 34.66 6.33
N LYS A 109 37.64 35.17 5.61
CA LYS A 109 36.88 36.36 6.03
C LYS A 109 35.72 35.99 6.94
N LYS A 110 35.39 36.90 7.85
CA LYS A 110 34.15 36.83 8.66
C LYS A 110 33.04 37.70 8.06
N THR A 111 33.39 38.77 7.36
CA THR A 111 32.46 39.74 6.77
C THR A 111 33.07 40.32 5.48
N ARG A 112 32.27 41.08 4.70
CA ARG A 112 32.71 41.75 3.44
C ARG A 112 33.26 40.77 2.40
N HIS A 113 32.52 39.69 2.17
CA HIS A 113 32.76 38.77 1.06
C HIS A 113 32.51 39.49 -0.27
N ILE A 114 33.24 39.10 -1.30
CA ILE A 114 32.94 39.57 -2.66
C ILE A 114 31.59 38.98 -3.14
N PRO A 115 30.91 39.64 -4.09
CA PRO A 115 29.71 39.06 -4.70
C PRO A 115 29.99 37.70 -5.35
N ILE A 116 29.06 36.75 -5.22
CA ILE A 116 29.19 35.38 -5.76
C ILE A 116 29.55 35.41 -7.25
N ARG A 117 28.90 36.26 -8.04
CA ARG A 117 29.18 36.41 -9.47
C ARG A 117 30.66 36.76 -9.75
N GLN A 118 31.27 37.63 -8.93
CA GLN A 118 32.69 37.96 -9.08
C GLN A 118 33.60 36.81 -8.65
N LEU A 119 33.23 36.07 -7.60
CA LEU A 119 33.96 34.88 -7.17
C LEU A 119 33.97 33.82 -8.28
N VAL A 120 32.80 33.51 -8.81
CA VAL A 120 32.61 32.53 -9.91
C VAL A 120 33.43 32.93 -11.14
N ASN A 121 33.40 34.20 -11.53
CA ASN A 121 34.16 34.69 -12.67
C ASN A 121 35.68 34.64 -12.48
N ARG A 122 36.18 34.95 -11.28
CA ARG A 122 37.64 35.02 -10.99
C ARG A 122 38.24 33.68 -10.56
N ALA A 123 37.44 32.73 -10.11
CA ALA A 123 37.89 31.44 -9.61
C ALA A 123 37.22 30.24 -10.30
N CYS A 124 36.81 30.43 -11.54
CA CYS A 124 36.05 29.49 -12.33
C CYS A 124 36.68 28.08 -12.38
N ASN A 125 37.97 28.00 -12.75
CA ASN A 125 38.62 26.72 -12.99
C ASN A 125 38.87 25.97 -11.67
N ALA A 126 39.24 26.69 -10.61
CA ALA A 126 39.36 26.10 -9.28
C ALA A 126 38.02 25.59 -8.77
N LEU A 127 36.92 26.32 -8.96
CA LEU A 127 35.58 25.86 -8.57
C LEU A 127 35.20 24.56 -9.28
N VAL A 128 35.37 24.48 -10.60
CA VAL A 128 35.07 23.27 -11.39
C VAL A 128 35.98 22.10 -10.99
N ALA A 129 37.25 22.36 -10.66
CA ALA A 129 38.18 21.34 -10.20
C ALA A 129 37.75 20.75 -8.84
N ILE A 130 37.32 21.60 -7.90
CA ILE A 130 36.89 21.20 -6.54
C ILE A 130 35.48 20.57 -6.54
N LYS A 131 34.55 21.18 -7.28
CA LYS A 131 33.14 20.80 -7.37
C LYS A 131 32.71 20.74 -8.84
N PRO A 132 32.87 19.59 -9.52
CA PRO A 132 32.58 19.48 -10.94
C PRO A 132 31.10 19.39 -11.31
N CYS A 133 30.21 19.32 -10.32
CA CYS A 133 28.77 19.27 -10.52
C CYS A 133 28.14 20.50 -9.89
N PHE A 134 27.40 21.26 -10.69
CA PHE A 134 26.71 22.48 -10.29
C PHE A 134 25.20 22.21 -10.27
N MET A 135 24.55 22.49 -9.16
CA MET A 135 23.09 22.39 -9.02
C MET A 135 22.53 23.81 -8.90
N MET A 136 21.80 24.25 -9.93
CA MET A 136 21.34 25.64 -10.04
C MET A 136 20.01 25.68 -10.79
N GLY A 137 19.10 26.55 -10.36
CA GLY A 137 17.93 26.90 -11.18
C GLY A 137 18.35 27.70 -12.43
N PRO A 138 17.57 27.68 -13.52
CA PRO A 138 17.95 28.31 -14.79
C PRO A 138 18.30 29.80 -14.65
N MET A 139 17.50 30.55 -13.89
CA MET A 139 17.75 31.97 -13.60
C MET A 139 19.04 32.20 -12.81
N SER A 140 19.37 31.31 -11.86
CA SER A 140 20.62 31.39 -11.12
C SER A 140 21.81 31.11 -12.02
N ALA A 141 21.71 30.12 -12.92
CA ALA A 141 22.76 29.84 -13.89
C ALA A 141 22.99 31.03 -14.82
N ALA A 142 21.93 31.68 -15.31
CA ALA A 142 22.03 32.89 -16.13
C ALA A 142 22.67 34.07 -15.37
N HIS A 143 22.35 34.24 -14.08
CA HIS A 143 22.85 35.35 -13.27
C HIS A 143 24.33 35.18 -12.86
N TYR A 144 24.74 33.96 -12.48
CA TYR A 144 26.07 33.71 -11.90
C TYR A 144 27.10 33.20 -12.88
N LEU A 145 26.70 32.47 -13.93
CA LEU A 145 27.63 31.89 -14.89
C LEU A 145 27.75 32.82 -16.10
N GLU A 146 28.93 33.41 -16.32
CA GLU A 146 29.16 34.23 -17.51
C GLU A 146 29.20 33.35 -18.79
N PRO A 147 28.53 33.73 -19.89
CA PRO A 147 28.59 32.98 -21.15
C PRO A 147 30.03 32.78 -21.65
N GLY A 148 30.36 31.57 -22.11
CA GLY A 148 31.68 31.24 -22.65
C GLY A 148 32.83 31.12 -21.63
N ARG A 149 32.59 31.35 -20.34
CA ARG A 149 33.60 31.17 -19.28
C ARG A 149 33.63 29.74 -18.71
N MET A 150 32.46 29.12 -18.60
CA MET A 150 32.29 27.75 -18.13
C MET A 150 31.53 26.94 -19.17
N GLU A 151 32.08 25.77 -19.49
CA GLU A 151 31.44 24.75 -20.30
C GLU A 151 31.24 23.48 -19.47
N PHE A 152 30.14 22.78 -19.73
CA PHE A 152 29.78 21.52 -19.10
C PHE A 152 29.70 20.43 -20.15
N ASP A 153 30.21 19.24 -19.84
CA ASP A 153 30.07 18.07 -20.69
C ASP A 153 28.61 17.56 -20.73
N LEU A 154 27.87 17.72 -19.64
CA LEU A 154 26.49 17.27 -19.50
C LEU A 154 25.65 18.31 -18.74
N VAL A 155 24.48 18.62 -19.29
CA VAL A 155 23.39 19.34 -18.61
C VAL A 155 22.26 18.36 -18.36
N VAL A 156 21.88 18.21 -17.09
CA VAL A 156 20.70 17.44 -16.69
C VAL A 156 19.64 18.44 -16.22
N MET A 157 18.49 18.43 -16.88
CA MET A 157 17.32 19.18 -16.47
C MET A 157 16.36 18.22 -15.80
N ASP A 158 16.23 18.34 -14.47
CA ASP A 158 15.23 17.61 -13.69
C ASP A 158 13.97 18.46 -13.53
N GLU A 159 12.82 17.83 -13.32
CA GLU A 159 11.49 18.49 -13.25
C GLU A 159 11.23 19.41 -14.46
N ALA A 160 11.70 19.00 -15.64
CA ALA A 160 11.69 19.81 -16.86
C ALA A 160 10.29 20.21 -17.35
N SER A 161 9.23 19.54 -16.88
CA SER A 161 7.85 19.96 -17.15
C SER A 161 7.52 21.32 -16.53
N GLN A 162 8.29 21.79 -15.54
CA GLN A 162 8.09 23.07 -14.86
C GLN A 162 8.99 24.19 -15.39
N VAL A 163 9.83 23.92 -16.39
CA VAL A 163 10.78 24.90 -16.93
C VAL A 163 10.33 25.39 -18.29
N LYS A 164 10.23 26.72 -18.47
CA LYS A 164 9.93 27.32 -19.78
C LYS A 164 11.13 27.18 -20.73
N PRO A 165 10.92 26.97 -22.04
CA PRO A 165 12.00 26.86 -23.02
C PRO A 165 12.98 28.04 -23.01
N GLU A 166 12.48 29.27 -22.86
CA GLU A 166 13.28 30.49 -22.80
C GLU A 166 14.21 30.54 -21.58
N ASP A 167 13.77 30.02 -20.43
CA ASP A 167 14.58 29.92 -19.22
C ASP A 167 15.65 28.82 -19.37
N ALA A 168 15.29 27.72 -20.02
CA ALA A 168 16.16 26.57 -20.25
C ALA A 168 17.33 26.87 -21.21
N LEU A 169 17.10 27.70 -22.24
CA LEU A 169 18.03 27.90 -23.35
C LEU A 169 19.43 28.33 -22.90
N GLY A 170 19.50 29.26 -21.93
CA GLY A 170 20.78 29.77 -21.41
C GLY A 170 21.62 28.72 -20.68
N VAL A 171 20.98 27.68 -20.13
CA VAL A 171 21.67 26.53 -19.50
C VAL A 171 22.08 25.52 -20.56
N ILE A 172 21.19 25.21 -21.51
CA ILE A 172 21.45 24.26 -22.61
C ILE A 172 22.68 24.71 -23.41
N ALA A 173 22.79 26.01 -23.72
CA ALA A 173 23.91 26.56 -24.49
C ALA A 173 25.29 26.38 -23.84
N ARG A 174 25.36 26.02 -22.54
CA ARG A 174 26.61 25.77 -21.80
C ARG A 174 27.00 24.29 -21.76
N GLY A 175 26.12 23.40 -22.23
CA GLY A 175 26.29 21.96 -22.20
C GLY A 175 26.66 21.38 -23.57
N LYS A 176 27.46 20.31 -23.58
CA LYS A 176 27.72 19.51 -24.80
C LYS A 176 26.66 18.44 -25.03
N GLN A 177 26.08 17.93 -23.94
CA GLN A 177 25.00 16.94 -23.95
C GLN A 177 23.85 17.42 -23.07
N LEU A 178 22.63 17.09 -23.46
CA LEU A 178 21.41 17.42 -22.72
C LEU A 178 20.64 16.16 -22.36
N VAL A 179 20.28 16.03 -21.09
CA VAL A 179 19.33 15.04 -20.60
C VAL A 179 18.17 15.79 -19.95
N VAL A 180 16.97 15.58 -20.48
CA VAL A 180 15.74 16.19 -19.99
C VAL A 180 14.93 15.12 -19.25
N VAL A 181 14.64 15.36 -17.98
CA VAL A 181 13.91 14.47 -17.09
C VAL A 181 12.70 15.23 -16.55
N GLY A 182 11.53 14.63 -16.63
CA GLY A 182 10.29 15.21 -16.13
C GLY A 182 9.10 14.35 -16.51
N ASP A 183 7.92 14.80 -16.10
CA ASP A 183 6.67 14.09 -16.32
C ASP A 183 5.66 15.00 -17.04
N PRO A 184 5.30 14.70 -18.31
CA PRO A 184 4.37 15.52 -19.07
C PRO A 184 2.93 15.48 -18.52
N LYS A 185 2.66 14.60 -17.55
CA LYS A 185 1.36 14.49 -16.86
C LYS A 185 1.31 15.30 -15.56
N GLN A 186 2.37 16.00 -15.18
CA GLN A 186 2.41 16.93 -14.05
C GLN A 186 2.24 18.37 -14.49
N LEU A 187 2.28 19.31 -13.54
CA LEU A 187 2.03 20.72 -13.79
C LEU A 187 3.05 21.31 -14.78
N PRO A 188 2.56 22.14 -15.73
CA PRO A 188 3.43 22.96 -16.58
C PRO A 188 3.98 24.16 -15.78
N PRO A 189 4.89 24.96 -16.37
CA PRO A 189 5.43 26.14 -15.71
C PRO A 189 4.31 27.13 -15.34
N THR A 190 4.40 27.73 -14.15
CA THR A 190 3.46 28.76 -13.69
C THR A 190 3.96 30.16 -14.09
N SER A 191 3.10 30.95 -14.74
CA SER A 191 3.34 32.37 -15.03
C SER A 191 2.94 33.24 -13.84
N PHE A 192 3.62 33.07 -12.70
CA PHE A 192 3.31 33.83 -11.49
C PHE A 192 3.70 35.32 -11.62
N PHE A 193 4.75 35.64 -12.40
CA PHE A 193 5.29 37.01 -12.52
C PHE A 193 4.72 37.84 -13.68
N ASP A 194 4.06 37.23 -14.66
CA ASP A 194 3.53 37.94 -15.83
C ASP A 194 2.31 38.84 -15.50
N ARG A 195 1.73 38.71 -14.29
CA ARG A 195 0.52 39.42 -13.85
C ARG A 195 0.74 40.76 -13.15
N SER A 196 1.94 41.33 -13.21
CA SER A 196 2.23 42.63 -12.55
C SER A 196 1.61 43.86 -13.25
N ALA A 197 0.70 43.68 -14.21
CA ALA A 197 0.23 44.76 -15.10
C ALA A 197 -1.29 45.01 -15.16
N ASP A 198 -2.16 44.12 -14.66
CA ASP A 198 -3.62 44.36 -14.67
C ASP A 198 -4.25 44.03 -13.31
N GLY A 199 -5.02 45.00 -12.78
CA GLY A 199 -5.47 45.05 -11.40
C GLY A 199 -6.68 44.17 -11.02
N GLU A 200 -6.80 44.04 -9.70
CA GLU A 200 -7.93 43.58 -8.86
C GLU A 200 -8.46 42.14 -9.00
N ASP A 201 -8.22 41.36 -7.93
CA ASP A 201 -9.02 40.24 -7.38
C ASP A 201 -9.30 39.00 -8.26
N ASP A 202 -8.25 38.33 -8.73
CA ASP A 202 -8.31 36.87 -8.97
C ASP A 202 -6.95 36.19 -8.65
N ASP A 203 -6.59 36.22 -7.36
CA ASP A 203 -5.36 35.64 -6.79
C ASP A 203 -5.22 34.12 -7.00
N ASP A 204 -6.30 33.40 -7.32
CA ASP A 204 -6.29 31.95 -7.54
C ASP A 204 -6.23 31.57 -9.04
N ALA A 205 -6.25 32.55 -9.94
CA ALA A 205 -6.01 32.32 -11.35
C ALA A 205 -4.52 32.50 -11.66
N ALA A 206 -3.59 31.79 -11.01
CA ALA A 206 -2.28 31.62 -11.63
C ALA A 206 -2.50 30.90 -12.97
N ALA A 207 -2.70 31.68 -14.04
CA ALA A 207 -2.88 31.18 -15.37
C ALA A 207 -1.59 30.43 -15.66
N LEU A 208 -1.67 29.10 -15.71
CA LEU A 208 -0.62 28.32 -16.33
C LEU A 208 -0.46 28.91 -17.71
N SER A 209 0.76 29.27 -18.09
CA SER A 209 0.96 29.70 -19.46
C SER A 209 0.61 28.49 -20.33
N ASP A 210 -0.24 28.67 -21.34
CA ASP A 210 -0.44 27.66 -22.40
C ASP A 210 0.87 27.39 -23.19
N THR A 211 1.98 28.00 -22.79
CA THR A 211 3.32 27.74 -23.29
C THR A 211 3.78 26.34 -22.91
N ASP A 212 4.20 25.59 -23.92
CA ASP A 212 4.85 24.29 -23.78
C ASP A 212 6.08 24.38 -22.86
N SER A 213 6.27 23.38 -21.99
CA SER A 213 7.49 23.25 -21.20
C SER A 213 8.69 22.85 -22.08
N ILE A 214 9.92 23.00 -21.58
CA ILE A 214 11.10 22.46 -22.27
C ILE A 214 11.01 20.94 -22.44
N LEU A 215 10.33 20.24 -21.53
CA LEU A 215 10.03 18.82 -21.69
C LEU A 215 9.16 18.60 -22.93
N ASP A 216 8.03 19.27 -23.03
CA ASP A 216 7.08 19.14 -24.15
C ASP A 216 7.76 19.47 -25.50
N ALA A 217 8.60 20.51 -25.53
CA ALA A 217 9.40 20.88 -26.70
C ALA A 217 10.47 19.82 -27.06
N ALA A 218 11.05 19.14 -26.08
CA ALA A 218 12.07 18.12 -26.28
C ALA A 218 11.50 16.76 -26.71
N LEU A 219 10.29 16.39 -26.27
CA LEU A 219 9.67 15.09 -26.55
C LEU A 219 9.64 14.70 -28.04
N PRO A 220 9.25 15.57 -28.99
CA PRO A 220 9.22 15.20 -30.42
C PRO A 220 10.61 15.18 -31.07
N LEU A 221 11.63 15.79 -30.44
CA LEU A 221 12.96 15.98 -31.03
C LEU A 221 13.96 14.89 -30.63
N PHE A 222 13.77 14.27 -29.47
CA PHE A 222 14.76 13.39 -28.84
C PHE A 222 14.19 11.99 -28.53
N PRO A 223 15.04 10.95 -28.44
CA PRO A 223 14.60 9.61 -28.06
C PRO A 223 14.13 9.57 -26.61
N MET A 224 12.84 9.28 -26.40
CA MET A 224 12.25 9.15 -25.07
C MET A 224 12.52 7.76 -24.46
N ARG A 225 12.85 7.74 -23.17
CA ARG A 225 12.84 6.54 -22.32
C ARG A 225 11.87 6.74 -21.17
N ARG A 226 10.83 5.90 -21.09
CA ARG A 226 9.84 5.93 -20.02
C ARG A 226 10.26 5.04 -18.86
N LEU A 227 10.26 5.61 -17.65
CA LEU A 227 10.40 4.86 -16.40
C LEU A 227 9.00 4.37 -16.00
N ARG A 228 8.85 3.05 -15.82
CA ARG A 228 7.53 2.44 -15.57
C ARG A 228 7.29 2.01 -14.13
N TRP A 229 8.33 1.78 -13.34
CA TRP A 229 8.19 1.28 -11.97
C TRP A 229 7.75 2.41 -11.04
N HIS A 230 6.60 2.23 -10.39
CA HIS A 230 6.14 3.10 -9.32
C HIS A 230 6.40 2.44 -7.97
N TYR A 231 7.36 2.99 -7.21
CA TYR A 231 7.79 2.44 -5.91
C TYR A 231 7.62 3.43 -4.74
N ARG A 232 6.97 4.59 -4.97
CA ARG A 232 6.71 5.59 -3.93
C ARG A 232 5.59 5.16 -2.98
N SER A 233 4.49 4.70 -3.55
CA SER A 233 3.28 4.37 -2.79
C SER A 233 3.44 3.01 -2.12
N ARG A 234 3.22 2.98 -0.80
CA ARG A 234 3.19 1.76 0.00
C ARG A 234 1.93 0.92 -0.19
N HIS A 235 0.90 1.51 -0.79
CA HIS A 235 -0.33 0.83 -1.16
C HIS A 235 -0.76 1.25 -2.57
N GLU A 236 -1.07 0.26 -3.39
CA GLU A 236 -1.48 0.39 -4.78
C GLU A 236 -2.68 1.33 -4.98
N LYS A 237 -3.62 1.38 -4.03
CA LYS A 237 -4.80 2.27 -4.08
C LYS A 237 -4.42 3.75 -4.24
N LEU A 238 -3.25 4.17 -3.74
CA LEU A 238 -2.81 5.57 -3.80
C LEU A 238 -2.48 6.04 -5.23
N ILE A 239 -1.93 5.16 -6.08
CA ILE A 239 -1.51 5.52 -7.44
C ILE A 239 -2.47 5.02 -8.51
N ALA A 240 -3.29 4.03 -8.18
CA ALA A 240 -4.13 3.31 -9.13
C ALA A 240 -5.03 4.20 -9.98
N TYR A 241 -5.70 5.17 -9.35
CA TYR A 241 -6.54 6.12 -10.07
C TYR A 241 -5.72 6.91 -11.09
N SER A 242 -4.60 7.50 -10.65
CA SER A 242 -3.71 8.24 -11.55
C SER A 242 -3.14 7.36 -12.66
N ASN A 243 -2.70 6.13 -12.35
CA ASN A 243 -2.18 5.20 -13.36
C ASN A 243 -3.19 4.93 -14.46
N ARG A 244 -4.44 4.64 -14.08
CA ARG A 244 -5.52 4.38 -15.04
C ARG A 244 -5.87 5.61 -15.87
N HIS A 245 -6.09 6.74 -15.21
CA HIS A 245 -6.66 7.93 -15.85
C HIS A 245 -5.64 8.79 -16.60
N PHE A 246 -4.37 8.81 -16.17
CA PHE A 246 -3.35 9.71 -16.73
C PHE A 246 -2.19 8.98 -17.43
N TYR A 247 -1.95 7.72 -17.08
CA TYR A 247 -0.80 6.95 -17.58
C TYR A 247 -1.18 5.69 -18.37
N ASN A 248 -2.46 5.52 -18.73
CA ASN A 248 -2.99 4.39 -19.50
C ASN A 248 -2.73 3.01 -18.88
N SER A 249 -2.58 2.94 -17.55
CA SER A 249 -2.21 1.72 -16.81
C SER A 249 -0.84 1.14 -17.19
N ASP A 250 0.04 1.94 -17.80
CA ASP A 250 1.38 1.49 -18.22
C ASP A 250 2.41 1.50 -17.09
N LEU A 251 2.10 2.11 -15.93
CA LEU A 251 2.98 2.04 -14.77
C LEU A 251 2.86 0.67 -14.10
N VAL A 252 4.01 0.09 -13.78
CA VAL A 252 4.16 -1.13 -13.00
C VAL A 252 4.03 -0.78 -11.53
N ILE A 253 2.96 -1.25 -10.90
CA ILE A 253 2.65 -1.00 -9.48
C ILE A 253 2.91 -2.29 -8.70
N PHE A 254 3.56 -2.16 -7.56
CA PHE A 254 3.80 -3.30 -6.67
C PHE A 254 2.65 -3.44 -5.68
N PRO A 255 2.12 -4.65 -5.44
CA PRO A 255 1.03 -4.87 -4.50
C PRO A 255 1.50 -4.66 -3.05
N SER A 256 0.60 -4.20 -2.18
CA SER A 256 0.79 -4.16 -0.73
C SER A 256 0.60 -5.57 -0.11
N PRO A 257 1.32 -5.91 0.97
CA PRO A 257 1.05 -7.12 1.77
C PRO A 257 -0.25 -7.01 2.59
N ASN A 258 -0.89 -5.85 2.58
CA ASN A 258 -2.19 -5.61 3.19
C ASN A 258 -3.16 -5.15 2.09
N ALA A 259 -4.00 -6.06 1.60
CA ALA A 259 -5.02 -5.78 0.59
C ALA A 259 -6.12 -4.86 1.13
N GLU A 260 -6.47 -5.05 2.40
CA GLU A 260 -7.33 -4.15 3.16
C GLU A 260 -6.56 -3.70 4.40
N SER A 261 -6.40 -2.38 4.55
CA SER A 261 -5.70 -1.83 5.70
C SER A 261 -6.40 -0.55 6.18
N PRO A 262 -6.73 -0.45 7.47
CA PRO A 262 -7.11 0.83 8.06
C PRO A 262 -5.90 1.79 8.17
N GLU A 263 -4.68 1.33 7.95
CA GLU A 263 -3.46 2.14 8.08
C GLU A 263 -2.99 2.75 6.78
N TYR A 264 -3.17 2.05 5.66
CA TYR A 264 -2.68 2.42 4.33
C TYR A 264 -3.81 2.72 3.34
N GLY A 265 -3.49 3.39 2.24
CA GLY A 265 -4.45 3.63 1.15
C GLY A 265 -5.26 4.92 1.32
N ILE A 266 -6.48 4.94 0.78
CA ILE A 266 -7.32 6.14 0.74
C ILE A 266 -8.43 6.04 1.78
N LYS A 267 -8.61 7.11 2.55
CA LYS A 267 -9.72 7.32 3.48
C LYS A 267 -10.56 8.51 3.02
N PHE A 268 -11.84 8.46 3.35
CA PHE A 268 -12.79 9.51 3.03
C PHE A 268 -13.61 9.88 4.27
N THR A 269 -13.70 11.18 4.55
CA THR A 269 -14.58 11.76 5.55
C THR A 269 -15.53 12.73 4.87
N TYR A 270 -16.83 12.42 4.92
CA TYR A 270 -17.89 13.32 4.49
C TYR A 270 -18.19 14.35 5.57
N VAL A 271 -18.02 15.63 5.27
CA VAL A 271 -18.30 16.75 6.17
C VAL A 271 -19.69 17.29 5.87
N SER A 272 -20.72 16.65 6.44
CA SER A 272 -22.13 16.92 6.14
C SER A 272 -22.58 18.36 6.45
N LYS A 273 -21.86 19.05 7.34
CA LYS A 273 -22.12 20.45 7.72
C LYS A 273 -21.24 21.47 7.00
N GLY A 274 -20.41 21.02 6.06
CA GLY A 274 -19.51 21.89 5.33
C GLY A 274 -20.25 22.87 4.43
N ARG A 275 -19.87 24.14 4.54
CA ARG A 275 -20.41 25.20 3.70
C ARG A 275 -19.30 25.86 2.91
N PHE A 276 -19.42 25.84 1.59
CA PHE A 276 -18.53 26.56 0.71
C PHE A 276 -19.05 27.97 0.48
N SER A 277 -18.38 28.94 1.12
CA SER A 277 -18.68 30.36 1.00
C SER A 277 -17.38 31.16 0.90
N ASN A 278 -17.36 32.21 0.09
CA ASN A 278 -16.19 33.06 -0.11
C ASN A 278 -14.90 32.25 -0.39
N GLN A 279 -15.00 31.21 -1.23
CA GLN A 279 -13.90 30.35 -1.69
C GLN A 279 -13.19 29.53 -0.60
N HIS A 280 -13.81 29.36 0.57
CA HIS A 280 -13.34 28.48 1.64
C HIS A 280 -14.51 27.75 2.31
N ASN A 281 -14.17 26.77 3.14
CA ASN A 281 -15.09 25.91 3.87
C ASN A 281 -14.59 25.74 5.31
N ILE A 282 -15.29 26.39 6.24
CA ILE A 282 -14.87 26.50 7.63
C ILE A 282 -14.97 25.15 8.34
N GLU A 283 -16.08 24.43 8.15
CA GLU A 283 -16.30 23.17 8.83
C GLU A 283 -15.36 22.06 8.30
N GLU A 284 -15.03 22.07 7.01
CA GLU A 284 -13.95 21.21 6.48
C GLU A 284 -12.60 21.54 7.11
N ALA A 285 -12.25 22.83 7.22
CA ALA A 285 -10.98 23.25 7.79
C ALA A 285 -10.84 22.84 9.27
N GLN A 286 -11.95 22.94 10.03
CA GLN A 286 -12.02 22.46 11.42
C GLN A 286 -11.85 20.94 11.50
N ALA A 287 -12.55 20.17 10.67
CA ALA A 287 -12.42 18.71 10.63
C ALA A 287 -10.98 18.27 10.28
N VAL A 288 -10.32 19.00 9.37
CA VAL A 288 -8.91 18.77 9.03
C VAL A 288 -7.99 19.11 10.20
N ALA A 289 -8.19 20.24 10.89
CA ALA A 289 -7.39 20.61 12.05
C ALA A 289 -7.51 19.57 13.19
N GLU A 290 -8.72 19.06 13.45
CA GLU A 290 -8.93 17.95 14.40
C GLU A 290 -8.22 16.68 13.96
N ALA A 291 -8.24 16.34 12.68
CA ALA A 291 -7.52 15.20 12.15
C ALA A 291 -5.99 15.35 12.26
N VAL A 292 -5.46 16.58 12.07
CA VAL A 292 -4.04 16.91 12.28
C VAL A 292 -3.65 16.66 13.72
N LEU A 293 -4.47 17.13 14.67
CA LEU A 293 -4.25 16.86 16.10
C LEU A 293 -4.25 15.35 16.38
N HIS A 294 -5.27 14.64 15.91
CA HIS A 294 -5.37 13.20 16.11
C HIS A 294 -4.14 12.47 15.54
N HIS A 295 -3.65 12.89 14.37
CA HIS A 295 -2.43 12.34 13.78
C HIS A 295 -1.20 12.62 14.65
N ALA A 296 -1.03 13.86 15.11
CA ALA A 296 0.09 14.26 15.97
C ALA A 296 0.17 13.39 17.24
N GLN A 297 -0.99 13.05 17.83
CA GLN A 297 -1.05 12.23 19.05
C GLN A 297 -0.78 10.75 18.80
N HIS A 298 -1.37 10.18 17.76
CA HIS A 298 -1.37 8.72 17.56
C HIS A 298 -0.26 8.24 16.63
N ARG A 299 0.28 9.11 15.78
CA ARG A 299 1.30 8.79 14.76
C ARG A 299 2.38 9.87 14.61
N PRO A 300 3.05 10.28 15.70
CA PRO A 300 4.09 11.31 15.66
C PRO A 300 5.31 10.93 14.80
N GLY A 301 5.50 9.64 14.50
CA GLY A 301 6.59 9.16 13.64
C GLY A 301 6.29 9.20 12.13
N GLU A 302 5.09 9.61 11.71
CA GLU A 302 4.71 9.69 10.30
C GLU A 302 4.62 11.15 9.84
N SER A 303 5.35 11.51 8.79
CA SER A 303 5.31 12.87 8.23
C SER A 303 3.92 13.18 7.64
N LEU A 304 3.44 14.41 7.86
CA LEU A 304 2.09 14.84 7.47
C LEU A 304 2.15 16.05 6.54
N GLY A 305 1.31 16.06 5.50
CA GLY A 305 1.08 17.24 4.67
C GLY A 305 -0.41 17.47 4.52
N VAL A 306 -0.83 18.73 4.58
CA VAL A 306 -2.22 19.13 4.39
C VAL A 306 -2.31 19.96 3.12
N VAL A 307 -3.22 19.58 2.22
CA VAL A 307 -3.39 20.22 0.93
C VAL A 307 -4.82 20.71 0.78
N ALA A 308 -4.97 21.98 0.41
CA ALA A 308 -6.24 22.60 0.10
C ALA A 308 -6.40 22.85 -1.41
N MET A 309 -7.64 22.83 -1.92
CA MET A 309 -7.89 23.13 -3.34
C MET A 309 -7.75 24.62 -3.69
N SER A 310 -7.74 25.53 -2.70
CA SER A 310 -7.56 26.98 -2.87
C SER A 310 -6.61 27.57 -1.82
N SER A 311 -6.04 28.75 -2.11
CA SER A 311 -5.21 29.50 -1.16
C SER A 311 -6.00 29.94 0.08
N LYS A 312 -7.23 30.44 -0.11
CA LYS A 312 -8.12 30.83 0.99
C LYS A 312 -8.48 29.68 1.92
N GLN A 313 -8.64 28.47 1.38
CA GLN A 313 -8.86 27.29 2.23
C GLN A 313 -7.60 26.87 2.99
N ARG A 314 -6.41 26.97 2.39
CA ARG A 314 -5.13 26.77 3.11
C ARG A 314 -5.08 27.70 4.33
N ASP A 315 -5.32 28.99 4.13
CA ASP A 315 -5.29 29.98 5.22
C ASP A 315 -6.33 29.68 6.30
N GLN A 316 -7.51 29.22 5.89
CA GLN A 316 -8.56 28.82 6.83
C GLN A 316 -8.18 27.58 7.65
N ILE A 317 -7.46 26.62 7.06
CA ILE A 317 -6.94 25.45 7.76
C ILE A 317 -5.85 25.87 8.76
N GLU A 318 -4.91 26.73 8.36
CA GLU A 318 -3.87 27.25 9.26
C GLU A 318 -4.50 27.96 10.46
N ARG A 319 -5.50 28.83 10.22
CA ARG A 319 -6.26 29.48 11.30
C ARG A 319 -6.95 28.48 12.21
N ALA A 320 -7.58 27.43 11.66
CA ALA A 320 -8.24 26.40 12.46
C ALA A 320 -7.25 25.61 13.31
N ILE A 321 -6.05 25.33 12.80
CA ILE A 321 -4.96 24.70 13.57
C ILE A 321 -4.51 25.65 14.69
N ASP A 322 -4.30 26.94 14.41
CA ASP A 322 -3.87 27.92 15.42
C ASP A 322 -4.93 28.16 16.51
N GLU A 323 -6.21 28.15 16.15
CA GLU A 323 -7.33 28.19 17.11
C GLU A 323 -7.34 26.95 18.00
N LEU A 324 -7.16 25.77 17.41
CA LEU A 324 -7.11 24.51 18.14
C LEU A 324 -5.92 24.48 19.10
N ARG A 325 -4.75 24.96 18.68
CA ARG A 325 -3.55 25.12 19.54
C ARG A 325 -3.77 26.07 20.72
N ARG A 326 -4.52 27.15 20.53
CA ARG A 326 -4.90 28.09 21.61
C ARG A 326 -5.89 27.48 22.58
N ASN A 327 -6.89 26.75 22.06
CA ASN A 327 -7.96 26.17 22.86
C ASN A 327 -7.54 24.89 23.59
N ARG A 328 -6.52 24.18 23.09
CA ARG A 328 -5.97 22.95 23.66
C ARG A 328 -4.44 22.97 23.76
N PRO A 329 -3.86 23.83 24.62
CA PRO A 329 -2.41 23.98 24.73
C PRO A 329 -1.66 22.69 25.08
N GLU A 330 -2.34 21.73 25.72
CA GLU A 330 -1.81 20.42 26.09
C GLU A 330 -1.30 19.57 24.90
N PHE A 331 -1.69 19.92 23.67
CA PHE A 331 -1.26 19.22 22.46
C PHE A 331 -0.27 19.99 21.59
N ASN A 332 0.19 21.16 22.04
CA ASN A 332 1.14 21.96 21.28
C ASN A 332 2.45 21.19 21.01
N ASP A 333 2.98 20.51 22.01
CA ASP A 333 4.21 19.71 21.88
C ASP A 333 4.07 18.61 20.81
N ALA A 334 2.89 17.99 20.69
CA ALA A 334 2.64 16.96 19.69
C ALA A 334 2.66 17.56 18.27
N ILE A 335 2.05 18.73 18.07
CA ILE A 335 2.03 19.43 16.78
C ILE A 335 3.43 19.99 16.45
N ASP A 336 4.13 20.56 17.43
CA ASP A 336 5.50 21.04 17.26
C ASP A 336 6.46 19.89 16.91
N GLY A 337 6.21 18.69 17.45
CA GLY A 337 6.89 17.47 17.05
C GLY A 337 6.78 17.18 15.55
N LEU A 338 5.63 17.43 14.92
CA LEU A 338 5.46 17.28 13.47
C LEU A 338 6.24 18.33 12.67
N TYR A 339 6.38 19.56 13.18
CA TYR A 339 7.19 20.60 12.55
C TYR A 339 8.70 20.38 12.72
N ALA A 340 9.11 19.63 13.75
CA ALA A 340 10.51 19.31 14.03
C ALA A 340 11.05 18.09 13.25
N MET A 341 10.18 17.39 12.51
CA MET A 341 10.60 16.25 11.68
C MET A 341 11.52 16.69 10.53
N GLU A 342 12.33 15.75 9.99
CA GLU A 342 13.12 15.97 8.78
C GLU A 342 12.23 16.37 7.58
N GLU A 343 11.05 15.75 7.49
CA GLU A 343 9.96 16.14 6.60
C GLU A 343 8.86 16.85 7.42
N PRO A 344 8.97 18.17 7.66
CA PRO A 344 8.08 18.88 8.58
C PRO A 344 6.63 18.92 8.09
N LEU A 345 5.67 19.08 8.99
CA LEU A 345 4.29 19.41 8.65
C LEU A 345 4.24 20.61 7.70
N PHE A 346 3.45 20.50 6.63
CA PHE A 346 3.11 21.64 5.78
C PHE A 346 1.59 21.75 5.61
N VAL A 347 1.14 22.98 5.40
CA VAL A 347 -0.20 23.29 4.88
C VAL A 347 -0.01 24.09 3.59
N LYS A 348 -0.44 23.54 2.45
CA LYS A 348 -0.23 24.15 1.13
C LYS A 348 -1.50 24.09 0.30
N ASN A 349 -1.59 24.94 -0.71
CA ASN A 349 -2.62 24.80 -1.74
C ASN A 349 -2.11 23.91 -2.90
N LEU A 350 -3.06 23.49 -3.73
CA LEU A 350 -2.85 22.61 -4.88
C LEU A 350 -1.71 23.01 -5.82
N GLU A 351 -1.42 24.31 -5.94
CA GLU A 351 -0.39 24.84 -6.84
C GLU A 351 1.03 24.73 -6.26
N ASN A 352 1.16 24.71 -4.94
CA ASN A 352 2.45 24.79 -4.25
C ASN A 352 2.95 23.46 -3.69
N VAL A 353 2.20 22.37 -3.88
CA VAL A 353 2.53 21.03 -3.34
C VAL A 353 3.48 20.22 -4.23
N GLN A 354 3.85 20.74 -5.41
CA GLN A 354 4.70 20.01 -6.34
C GLN A 354 6.11 19.79 -5.78
N GLY A 355 6.65 18.59 -5.98
CA GLY A 355 7.95 18.18 -5.43
C GLY A 355 7.90 17.75 -3.96
N ASP A 356 6.90 18.18 -3.20
CA ASP A 356 6.71 17.70 -1.83
C ASP A 356 6.01 16.34 -1.81
N GLU A 357 6.32 15.54 -0.79
CA GLU A 357 5.66 14.27 -0.50
C GLU A 357 5.70 14.00 1.00
N ARG A 358 4.73 13.27 1.53
CA ARG A 358 4.66 12.91 2.95
C ARG A 358 4.16 11.49 3.12
N ASP A 359 4.43 10.90 4.27
CA ASP A 359 3.84 9.61 4.63
C ASP A 359 2.31 9.67 4.54
N VAL A 360 1.73 10.76 5.07
CA VAL A 360 0.30 11.00 5.09
C VAL A 360 -0.03 12.33 4.43
N ILE A 361 -1.02 12.34 3.54
CA ILE A 361 -1.57 13.57 2.96
C ILE A 361 -3.05 13.70 3.32
N PHE A 362 -3.41 14.81 3.94
CA PHE A 362 -4.80 15.22 4.11
C PHE A 362 -5.19 16.19 3.01
N ILE A 363 -6.35 15.98 2.41
CA ILE A 363 -6.86 16.81 1.33
C ILE A 363 -8.19 17.41 1.77
N SER A 364 -8.25 18.73 1.90
CA SER A 364 -9.52 19.46 1.97
C SER A 364 -9.96 19.76 0.54
N PHE A 365 -11.10 19.20 0.14
CA PHE A 365 -11.66 19.42 -1.20
C PHE A 365 -12.21 20.84 -1.37
N THR A 366 -12.48 21.54 -0.28
CA THR A 366 -12.96 22.92 -0.22
C THR A 366 -14.38 23.10 -0.74
N TYR A 367 -14.69 22.55 -1.91
CA TYR A 367 -15.96 22.73 -2.61
C TYR A 367 -17.09 21.99 -1.91
N GLY A 368 -18.26 22.60 -1.95
CA GLY A 368 -19.46 22.11 -1.30
C GLY A 368 -20.65 22.99 -1.61
N PRO A 369 -21.81 22.72 -0.99
CA PRO A 369 -22.95 23.61 -1.08
C PRO A 369 -22.73 24.87 -0.24
N SER A 370 -23.30 26.01 -0.64
CA SER A 370 -23.19 27.25 0.16
C SER A 370 -24.08 27.26 1.40
N GLU A 371 -25.09 26.40 1.42
CA GLU A 371 -25.99 26.19 2.56
C GLU A 371 -26.13 24.69 2.82
N HIS A 372 -26.47 24.31 4.05
CA HIS A 372 -26.63 22.90 4.43
C HIS A 372 -27.69 22.21 3.56
N GLY A 373 -27.31 21.09 2.94
CA GLY A 373 -28.20 20.35 2.02
C GLY A 373 -28.50 21.08 0.70
N GLY A 374 -27.82 22.20 0.42
CA GLY A 374 -27.96 22.95 -0.82
C GLY A 374 -27.31 22.25 -2.02
N LYS A 375 -27.44 22.84 -3.20
CA LYS A 375 -26.78 22.35 -4.42
C LYS A 375 -25.31 22.76 -4.45
N VAL A 376 -24.47 21.86 -4.96
CA VAL A 376 -23.05 22.14 -5.21
C VAL A 376 -22.90 22.90 -6.54
N TYR A 377 -22.22 24.04 -6.50
CA TYR A 377 -21.92 24.82 -7.69
C TYR A 377 -20.83 24.13 -8.52
N GLN A 378 -21.02 24.05 -9.84
CA GLN A 378 -20.09 23.38 -10.77
C GLN A 378 -18.89 24.27 -11.17
N ARG A 379 -18.37 25.05 -10.21
CA ARG A 379 -17.25 25.98 -10.37
C ARG A 379 -16.13 25.60 -9.40
N PHE A 380 -15.27 24.70 -9.84
CA PHE A 380 -14.13 24.14 -9.11
C PHE A 380 -12.82 24.90 -9.41
N GLY A 381 -12.91 26.21 -9.65
CA GLY A 381 -11.76 27.10 -9.88
C GLY A 381 -10.80 26.57 -10.96
N PRO A 382 -9.49 26.48 -10.69
CA PRO A 382 -8.48 26.03 -11.66
C PRO A 382 -8.71 24.62 -12.24
N ILE A 383 -9.50 23.77 -11.59
CA ILE A 383 -9.82 22.41 -12.06
C ILE A 383 -10.70 22.45 -13.32
N ASN A 384 -11.49 23.50 -13.50
CA ASN A 384 -12.33 23.67 -14.70
C ASN A 384 -11.53 24.04 -15.97
N SER A 385 -10.23 24.32 -15.85
CA SER A 385 -9.37 24.59 -17.02
C SER A 385 -9.00 23.32 -17.80
N ASP A 386 -8.54 23.48 -19.04
CA ASP A 386 -8.10 22.36 -19.89
C ASP A 386 -6.93 21.56 -19.31
N VAL A 387 -6.09 22.24 -18.51
CA VAL A 387 -4.93 21.66 -17.81
C VAL A 387 -5.21 21.36 -16.34
N GLY A 388 -6.45 21.57 -15.86
CA GLY A 388 -6.85 21.38 -14.46
C GLY A 388 -6.62 19.96 -13.93
N TRP A 389 -6.66 18.95 -14.81
CA TRP A 389 -6.39 17.56 -14.48
C TRP A 389 -4.94 17.32 -14.02
N ARG A 390 -3.96 18.12 -14.48
CA ARG A 390 -2.55 17.99 -14.08
C ARG A 390 -2.36 18.29 -12.58
N ARG A 391 -3.10 19.29 -12.08
CA ARG A 391 -3.16 19.63 -10.64
C ARG A 391 -3.62 18.44 -9.81
N LEU A 392 -4.70 17.79 -10.23
CA LEU A 392 -5.25 16.61 -9.57
C LEU A 392 -4.26 15.43 -9.61
N ASN A 393 -3.61 15.17 -10.75
CA ASN A 393 -2.60 14.11 -10.83
C ASN A 393 -1.42 14.35 -9.89
N VAL A 394 -0.95 15.60 -9.76
CA VAL A 394 0.07 15.95 -8.76
C VAL A 394 -0.45 15.64 -7.35
N LEU A 395 -1.62 16.17 -6.98
CA LEU A 395 -2.24 15.97 -5.67
C LEU A 395 -2.39 14.49 -5.28
N PHE A 396 -2.93 13.68 -6.19
CA PHE A 396 -3.21 12.26 -5.93
C PHE A 396 -1.95 11.42 -5.75
N THR A 397 -0.77 11.95 -6.12
CA THR A 397 0.51 11.21 -6.08
C THR A 397 1.47 11.68 -5.00
N ARG A 398 1.00 12.51 -4.04
CA ARG A 398 1.82 13.09 -2.95
C ARG A 398 2.00 12.19 -1.73
N SER A 399 1.12 11.23 -1.51
CA SER A 399 1.15 10.36 -0.33
C SER A 399 1.99 9.10 -0.55
N LYS A 400 2.83 8.78 0.45
CA LYS A 400 3.60 7.52 0.47
C LYS A 400 2.77 6.38 1.08
N LYS A 401 2.09 6.60 2.22
CA LYS A 401 1.38 5.54 2.96
C LYS A 401 -0.13 5.68 2.90
N ARG A 402 -0.64 6.89 3.14
CA ARG A 402 -2.07 7.14 3.33
C ARG A 402 -2.50 8.50 2.79
N MET A 403 -3.68 8.53 2.20
CA MET A 403 -4.38 9.75 1.80
C MET A 403 -5.70 9.82 2.53
N HIS A 404 -6.03 10.97 3.12
CA HIS A 404 -7.33 11.20 3.74
C HIS A 404 -8.01 12.39 3.10
N VAL A 405 -9.14 12.14 2.44
CA VAL A 405 -9.94 13.14 1.76
C VAL A 405 -11.07 13.62 2.67
N PHE A 406 -11.18 14.93 2.83
CA PHE A 406 -12.26 15.62 3.53
C PHE A 406 -13.06 16.41 2.49
N SER A 407 -14.34 16.12 2.38
CA SER A 407 -15.23 16.74 1.39
C SER A 407 -16.62 16.94 1.97
N SER A 408 -17.20 18.10 1.70
CA SER A 408 -18.60 18.43 1.98
C SER A 408 -19.54 18.18 0.81
N MET A 409 -19.01 17.80 -0.35
CA MET A 409 -19.76 17.28 -1.49
C MET A 409 -19.51 15.79 -1.71
N ARG A 410 -20.44 15.13 -2.39
CA ARG A 410 -20.32 13.75 -2.88
C ARG A 410 -19.99 13.70 -4.36
N SER A 411 -19.52 12.55 -4.82
CA SER A 411 -19.24 12.32 -6.25
C SER A 411 -20.46 12.53 -7.15
N GLU A 412 -21.65 12.23 -6.64
CA GLU A 412 -22.95 12.44 -7.30
C GLU A 412 -23.29 13.92 -7.50
N ASP A 413 -22.77 14.80 -6.65
CA ASP A 413 -22.98 16.25 -6.75
C ASP A 413 -22.18 16.89 -7.90
N VAL A 414 -21.16 16.19 -8.42
CA VAL A 414 -20.36 16.65 -9.55
C VAL A 414 -21.03 16.24 -10.86
N LEU A 415 -21.51 17.23 -11.60
CA LEU A 415 -22.21 17.05 -12.86
C LEU A 415 -21.19 17.00 -14.00
N THR A 416 -21.22 15.90 -14.75
CA THR A 416 -20.35 15.66 -15.90
C THR A 416 -21.18 15.33 -17.13
N SER A 417 -20.79 15.89 -18.27
CA SER A 417 -21.31 15.66 -19.62
C SER A 417 -20.17 15.26 -20.57
N GLU A 418 -20.49 14.86 -21.80
CA GLU A 418 -19.49 14.55 -22.84
C GLU A 418 -18.55 15.73 -23.15
N THR A 419 -19.00 16.96 -22.92
CA THR A 419 -18.22 18.19 -23.14
C THR A 419 -17.45 18.66 -21.90
N SER A 420 -17.54 17.92 -20.79
CA SER A 420 -16.88 18.30 -19.54
C SER A 420 -15.37 18.19 -19.68
N LYS A 421 -14.65 19.16 -19.11
CA LYS A 421 -13.19 19.17 -19.13
C LYS A 421 -12.64 17.98 -18.32
N LEU A 422 -11.49 17.46 -18.74
CA LEU A 422 -10.86 16.28 -18.11
C LEU A 422 -10.63 16.47 -16.61
N GLY A 423 -10.35 17.70 -16.15
CA GLY A 423 -10.21 18.01 -14.72
C GLY A 423 -11.47 17.71 -13.91
N VAL A 424 -12.66 18.11 -14.39
CA VAL A 424 -13.94 17.88 -13.70
C VAL A 424 -14.30 16.39 -13.70
N ILE A 425 -14.10 15.71 -14.83
CA ILE A 425 -14.28 14.25 -14.93
C ILE A 425 -13.35 13.53 -13.94
N SER A 426 -12.09 13.97 -13.86
CA SER A 426 -11.10 13.39 -12.96
C SER A 426 -11.42 13.64 -11.49
N LEU A 427 -11.92 14.82 -11.15
CA LEU A 427 -12.36 15.17 -9.79
C LEU A 427 -13.51 14.26 -9.34
N LYS A 428 -14.55 14.12 -10.19
CA LYS A 428 -15.69 13.25 -9.93
C LYS A 428 -15.27 11.80 -9.73
N GLY A 429 -14.53 11.25 -10.68
CA GLY A 429 -14.11 9.85 -10.63
C GLY A 429 -13.22 9.55 -9.43
N PHE A 430 -12.35 10.50 -9.04
CA PHE A 430 -11.49 10.31 -7.87
C PHE A 430 -12.29 10.39 -6.58
N LEU A 431 -13.24 11.32 -6.47
CA LEU A 431 -14.13 11.43 -5.31
C LEU A 431 -14.96 10.15 -5.15
N GLN A 432 -15.51 9.61 -6.24
CA GLN A 432 -16.23 8.33 -6.24
C GLN A 432 -15.33 7.17 -5.79
N PHE A 433 -14.07 7.16 -6.23
CA PHE A 433 -13.10 6.17 -5.82
C PHE A 433 -12.75 6.29 -4.33
N ALA A 434 -12.56 7.50 -3.81
CA ALA A 434 -12.30 7.75 -2.40
C ALA A 434 -13.49 7.35 -1.51
N GLU A 435 -14.72 7.61 -1.95
CA GLU A 435 -15.97 7.25 -1.25
C GLU A 435 -16.18 5.75 -1.16
N SER A 436 -16.04 5.05 -2.29
CA SER A 436 -16.36 3.62 -2.38
C SER A 436 -15.20 2.71 -1.99
N GLY A 437 -13.96 3.23 -2.03
CA GLY A 437 -12.74 2.43 -1.90
C GLY A 437 -12.52 1.43 -3.04
N LYS A 438 -13.41 1.42 -4.04
CA LYS A 438 -13.44 0.50 -5.17
C LYS A 438 -13.21 1.28 -6.45
N LEU A 439 -12.16 0.94 -7.17
CA LEU A 439 -12.07 1.27 -8.58
C LEU A 439 -12.50 0.00 -9.32
N ASP A 440 -13.43 0.08 -10.27
CA ASP A 440 -13.98 -1.08 -11.00
C ASP A 440 -12.94 -2.04 -11.64
N SER A 441 -11.65 -1.66 -11.62
CA SER A 441 -10.50 -2.44 -12.10
C SER A 441 -9.40 -2.70 -11.08
N LEU A 442 -9.42 -2.09 -9.87
CA LEU A 442 -8.36 -2.25 -8.87
C LEU A 442 -8.39 -3.60 -8.18
N THR A 443 -9.59 -4.07 -7.90
CA THR A 443 -9.86 -5.40 -7.37
C THR A 443 -10.26 -6.29 -8.53
N THR A 444 -9.33 -6.51 -9.45
CA THR A 444 -9.18 -7.92 -9.84
C THR A 444 -8.51 -8.58 -8.64
N HIS A 445 -9.30 -9.02 -7.65
CA HIS A 445 -9.03 -10.35 -7.11
C HIS A 445 -9.00 -11.19 -8.36
N THR A 446 -7.80 -11.47 -8.86
CA THR A 446 -7.69 -11.82 -10.27
C THR A 446 -8.50 -13.08 -10.55
N GLY A 447 -8.75 -13.90 -9.51
CA GLY A 447 -9.26 -15.25 -9.65
C GLY A 447 -8.40 -16.02 -10.66
N ARG A 448 -7.18 -15.53 -10.93
CA ARG A 448 -6.31 -16.10 -11.93
C ARG A 448 -5.79 -17.37 -11.30
N ALA A 449 -5.93 -18.45 -12.06
CA ALA A 449 -5.23 -19.67 -11.74
C ALA A 449 -3.73 -19.37 -11.68
N PRO A 450 -2.96 -20.16 -10.93
CA PRO A 450 -1.50 -20.12 -11.02
C PRO A 450 -1.04 -20.27 -12.49
N ASP A 451 0.08 -19.62 -12.84
CA ASP A 451 0.57 -19.56 -14.22
C ASP A 451 1.25 -20.87 -14.65
N SER A 452 1.52 -21.78 -13.70
CA SER A 452 2.19 -23.05 -13.96
C SER A 452 1.74 -24.17 -13.00
N ASP A 453 1.82 -25.42 -13.46
CA ASP A 453 1.56 -26.62 -12.64
C ASP A 453 2.48 -26.68 -11.41
N PHE A 454 3.68 -26.09 -11.51
CA PHE A 454 4.59 -25.97 -10.38
C PHE A 454 4.03 -25.06 -9.28
N GLU A 455 3.49 -23.89 -9.64
CA GLU A 455 2.82 -23.02 -8.67
C GLU A 455 1.58 -23.69 -8.06
N VAL A 456 0.81 -24.44 -8.85
CA VAL A 456 -0.33 -25.24 -8.35
C VAL A 456 0.15 -26.23 -7.29
N ALA A 457 1.21 -26.99 -7.56
CA ALA A 457 1.73 -27.98 -6.62
C ALA A 457 2.24 -27.33 -5.31
N VAL A 458 2.90 -26.18 -5.40
CA VAL A 458 3.34 -25.40 -4.22
C VAL A 458 2.13 -24.92 -3.41
N MET A 459 1.12 -24.36 -4.08
CA MET A 459 -0.09 -23.87 -3.47
C MET A 459 -0.85 -24.98 -2.75
N GLU A 460 -1.03 -26.13 -3.40
CA GLU A 460 -1.66 -27.31 -2.80
C GLU A 460 -0.90 -27.79 -1.57
N ALA A 461 0.44 -27.87 -1.62
CA ALA A 461 1.22 -28.31 -0.47
C ALA A 461 1.09 -27.35 0.73
N LEU A 462 1.04 -26.04 0.50
CA LEU A 462 0.80 -25.04 1.54
C LEU A 462 -0.63 -25.14 2.11
N ASN A 463 -1.62 -25.40 1.25
CA ASN A 463 -3.00 -25.64 1.68
C ASN A 463 -3.11 -26.91 2.55
N HIS A 464 -2.43 -28.01 2.20
CA HIS A 464 -2.37 -29.22 3.04
C HIS A 464 -1.68 -28.97 4.39
N ALA A 465 -0.77 -28.01 4.46
CA ALA A 465 -0.16 -27.56 5.71
C ALA A 465 -1.05 -26.58 6.52
N GLY A 466 -2.27 -26.30 6.06
CA GLY A 466 -3.25 -25.44 6.75
C GLY A 466 -3.13 -23.95 6.46
N PHE A 467 -2.43 -23.57 5.39
CA PHE A 467 -2.27 -22.17 4.98
C PHE A 467 -2.98 -21.88 3.66
N GLU A 468 -3.97 -20.98 3.69
CA GLU A 468 -4.64 -20.52 2.47
C GLU A 468 -3.72 -19.59 1.66
N CYS A 469 -3.63 -19.85 0.36
CA CYS A 469 -2.81 -19.07 -0.56
C CYS A 469 -3.68 -18.40 -1.62
N GLU A 470 -3.34 -17.17 -1.98
CA GLU A 470 -3.91 -16.45 -3.12
C GLU A 470 -2.89 -16.39 -4.26
N PRO A 471 -3.18 -16.98 -5.43
CA PRO A 471 -2.29 -16.91 -6.58
C PRO A 471 -2.36 -15.54 -7.26
N GLN A 472 -1.25 -15.16 -7.91
CA GLN A 472 -1.18 -14.03 -8.82
C GLN A 472 -1.68 -12.71 -8.18
N VAL A 473 -1.23 -12.44 -6.95
CA VAL A 473 -1.55 -11.19 -6.22
C VAL A 473 -0.73 -10.05 -6.80
N GLY A 474 -1.40 -9.05 -7.36
CA GLY A 474 -0.72 -7.99 -8.08
C GLY A 474 -1.63 -7.01 -8.80
N VAL A 475 -1.02 -5.95 -9.33
CA VAL A 475 -1.69 -4.90 -10.08
C VAL A 475 -0.81 -4.39 -11.22
N ALA A 476 -1.42 -3.97 -12.32
CA ALA A 476 -0.78 -3.22 -13.40
C ALA A 476 0.57 -3.79 -13.88
N GLY A 477 0.62 -5.08 -14.23
CA GLY A 477 1.79 -5.71 -14.84
C GLY A 477 2.86 -6.22 -13.86
N PHE A 478 2.57 -6.22 -12.55
CA PHE A 478 3.37 -6.91 -11.55
C PHE A 478 2.49 -7.85 -10.71
N PHE A 479 2.86 -9.12 -10.65
CA PHE A 479 2.16 -10.14 -9.86
C PHE A 479 3.19 -10.93 -9.04
N ILE A 480 2.82 -11.24 -7.79
CA ILE A 480 3.49 -12.20 -6.93
C ILE A 480 2.82 -13.55 -7.18
N ASP A 481 3.63 -14.58 -7.40
CA ASP A 481 3.12 -15.88 -7.87
C ASP A 481 2.11 -16.47 -6.88
N LEU A 482 2.46 -16.52 -5.58
CA LEU A 482 1.53 -16.89 -4.51
C LEU A 482 1.70 -15.96 -3.29
N ALA A 483 0.60 -15.59 -2.64
CA ALA A 483 0.61 -14.87 -1.37
C ALA A 483 -0.10 -15.69 -0.29
N VAL A 484 0.59 -15.96 0.81
CA VAL A 484 0.03 -16.74 1.93
C VAL A 484 -0.75 -15.83 2.86
N LYS A 485 -2.03 -16.11 3.09
CA LYS A 485 -2.94 -15.29 3.92
C LYS A 485 -2.64 -15.47 5.41
N ASP A 486 -2.86 -14.41 6.19
CA ASP A 486 -2.83 -14.47 7.66
C ASP A 486 -4.19 -14.94 8.18
N PRO A 487 -4.28 -16.13 8.81
CA PRO A 487 -5.56 -16.67 9.28
C PRO A 487 -6.20 -15.81 10.38
N GLY A 488 -5.40 -15.08 11.15
CA GLY A 488 -5.93 -14.23 12.23
C GLY A 488 -6.14 -12.77 11.87
N CYS A 489 -5.82 -12.37 10.64
CA CYS A 489 -5.98 -10.99 10.19
C CYS A 489 -6.43 -10.98 8.72
N PRO A 490 -7.75 -11.06 8.44
CA PRO A 490 -8.27 -11.00 7.08
C PRO A 490 -7.76 -9.78 6.31
N GLY A 491 -7.35 -9.98 5.06
CA GLY A 491 -6.79 -8.92 4.21
C GLY A 491 -5.28 -8.68 4.36
N ARG A 492 -4.60 -9.37 5.29
CA ARG A 492 -3.13 -9.36 5.43
C ARG A 492 -2.51 -10.64 4.89
N TYR A 493 -1.35 -10.50 4.24
CA TYR A 493 -0.51 -11.61 3.81
C TYR A 493 0.70 -11.77 4.73
N LEU A 494 1.04 -13.02 5.07
CA LEU A 494 2.20 -13.37 5.89
C LEU A 494 3.50 -13.35 5.10
N MET A 495 3.43 -13.82 3.85
CA MET A 495 4.57 -14.05 2.97
C MET A 495 4.13 -14.12 1.50
N GLY A 496 4.96 -13.59 0.60
CA GLY A 496 4.88 -13.85 -0.83
C GLY A 496 5.85 -14.96 -1.21
N ILE A 497 5.40 -15.90 -2.02
CA ILE A 497 6.22 -16.97 -2.61
C ILE A 497 6.46 -16.63 -4.07
N GLU A 498 7.73 -16.56 -4.47
CA GLU A 498 8.12 -16.47 -5.87
C GLU A 498 8.66 -17.83 -6.36
N CYS A 499 8.18 -18.27 -7.50
CA CYS A 499 8.63 -19.46 -8.22
C CYS A 499 9.53 -19.04 -9.40
N ASP A 500 10.41 -19.92 -9.87
CA ASP A 500 11.34 -19.63 -10.98
C ASP A 500 10.71 -19.82 -12.38
N GLY A 501 9.42 -19.48 -12.52
CA GLY A 501 8.64 -19.62 -13.75
C GLY A 501 8.96 -18.61 -14.86
N ALA A 502 8.10 -18.53 -15.87
CA ALA A 502 8.29 -17.67 -17.05
C ALA A 502 8.52 -16.18 -16.71
N ALA A 503 7.85 -15.68 -15.66
CA ALA A 503 8.02 -14.33 -15.16
C ALA A 503 9.47 -14.05 -14.68
N TYR A 504 10.10 -15.01 -13.97
CA TYR A 504 11.50 -14.96 -13.57
C TYR A 504 12.44 -14.87 -14.79
N HIS A 505 12.17 -15.65 -15.84
CA HIS A 505 12.98 -15.66 -17.05
C HIS A 505 12.84 -14.40 -17.92
N SER A 506 11.70 -13.72 -17.86
CA SER A 506 11.40 -12.54 -18.69
C SER A 506 12.17 -11.26 -18.31
N ALA A 507 12.81 -11.24 -17.14
CA ALA A 507 13.52 -10.06 -16.64
C ALA A 507 14.80 -9.78 -17.42
N LYS A 508 15.00 -8.53 -17.84
CA LYS A 508 16.10 -8.11 -18.73
C LYS A 508 17.48 -8.13 -18.07
N SER A 509 17.57 -8.06 -16.74
CA SER A 509 18.84 -8.05 -16.03
C SER A 509 18.77 -8.82 -14.70
N ALA A 510 19.91 -9.39 -14.29
CA ALA A 510 20.04 -10.01 -12.97
C ALA A 510 19.80 -9.02 -11.82
N ARG A 511 20.14 -7.73 -12.03
CA ARG A 511 19.86 -6.68 -11.05
C ARG A 511 18.36 -6.50 -10.82
N ASP A 512 17.57 -6.48 -11.90
CA ASP A 512 16.11 -6.32 -11.80
C ASP A 512 15.48 -7.54 -11.12
N ARG A 513 15.82 -8.73 -11.63
CA ARG A 513 15.21 -10.01 -11.23
C ARG A 513 15.58 -10.46 -9.82
N ASP A 514 16.86 -10.32 -9.47
CA ASP A 514 17.41 -10.94 -8.27
C ASP A 514 17.65 -9.92 -7.16
N ARG A 515 17.69 -8.60 -7.42
CA ARG A 515 17.85 -7.58 -6.38
C ARG A 515 16.69 -6.59 -6.28
N LEU A 516 16.45 -5.79 -7.32
CA LEU A 516 15.57 -4.63 -7.23
C LEU A 516 14.12 -5.02 -6.99
N ARG A 517 13.62 -6.06 -7.68
CA ARG A 517 12.25 -6.55 -7.51
C ARG A 517 11.95 -6.95 -6.06
N GLN A 518 12.79 -7.81 -5.50
CA GLN A 518 12.67 -8.24 -4.10
C GLN A 518 12.84 -7.07 -3.12
N GLU A 519 13.82 -6.20 -3.36
CA GLU A 519 14.08 -5.05 -2.49
C GLU A 519 12.90 -4.07 -2.43
N VAL A 520 12.18 -3.86 -3.55
CA VAL A 520 10.96 -3.05 -3.56
C VAL A 520 9.85 -3.71 -2.75
N LEU A 521 9.58 -5.00 -2.97
CA LEU A 521 8.56 -5.74 -2.20
C LEU A 521 8.86 -5.73 -0.70
N GLU A 522 10.12 -5.97 -0.31
CA GLU A 522 10.55 -5.94 1.10
C GLU A 522 10.38 -4.55 1.73
N ARG A 523 10.65 -3.47 0.98
CA ARG A 523 10.40 -2.09 1.44
C ARG A 523 8.91 -1.80 1.63
N LEU A 524 8.03 -2.48 0.90
CA LEU A 524 6.57 -2.40 1.08
C LEU A 524 6.07 -3.24 2.26
N GLY A 525 6.95 -4.01 2.90
CA GLY A 525 6.63 -4.84 4.06
C GLY A 525 6.39 -6.31 3.72
N TRP A 526 6.55 -6.72 2.45
CA TRP A 526 6.49 -8.14 2.11
C TRP A 526 7.66 -8.90 2.70
N ARG A 527 7.38 -10.11 3.14
CA ARG A 527 8.39 -11.15 3.32
C ARG A 527 8.35 -12.04 2.10
N ILE A 528 9.45 -12.14 1.37
CA ILE A 528 9.51 -12.94 0.15
C ILE A 528 10.34 -14.19 0.40
N SER A 529 9.76 -15.36 0.07
CA SER A 529 10.49 -16.62 -0.04
C SER A 529 10.50 -17.08 -1.49
N ARG A 530 11.59 -17.71 -1.91
CA ARG A 530 11.72 -18.21 -3.28
C ARG A 530 11.85 -19.72 -3.28
N ILE A 531 11.06 -20.37 -4.13
CA ILE A 531 11.09 -21.81 -4.36
C ILE A 531 11.62 -22.05 -5.77
N TRP A 532 12.68 -22.84 -5.86
CA TRP A 532 13.27 -23.24 -7.14
C TRP A 532 12.65 -24.56 -7.58
N SER A 533 12.16 -24.62 -8.82
CA SER A 533 11.60 -25.82 -9.42
C SER A 533 12.54 -27.02 -9.31
N THR A 534 13.85 -26.82 -9.51
CA THR A 534 14.87 -27.89 -9.40
C THR A 534 14.95 -28.51 -8.01
N ASP A 535 14.84 -27.69 -6.96
CA ASP A 535 14.87 -28.18 -5.58
C ASP A 535 13.54 -28.83 -5.22
N TRP A 536 12.44 -28.25 -5.70
CA TRP A 536 11.10 -28.82 -5.53
C TRP A 536 10.99 -30.22 -6.12
N PHE A 537 11.40 -30.42 -7.38
CA PHE A 537 11.38 -31.74 -8.01
C PHE A 537 12.28 -32.76 -7.32
N SER A 538 13.33 -32.30 -6.62
CA SER A 538 14.25 -33.17 -5.88
C SER A 538 13.65 -33.60 -4.53
N ASN A 539 13.19 -32.64 -3.74
CA ASN A 539 12.62 -32.88 -2.41
C ASN A 539 11.70 -31.73 -1.96
N PRO A 540 10.37 -31.80 -2.22
CA PRO A 540 9.43 -30.77 -1.83
C PRO A 540 9.41 -30.52 -0.31
N ASP A 541 9.46 -31.59 0.49
CA ASP A 541 9.34 -31.51 1.95
C ASP A 541 10.48 -30.72 2.59
N GLU A 542 11.71 -30.89 2.08
CA GLU A 542 12.89 -30.16 2.54
C GLU A 542 12.80 -28.65 2.23
N VAL A 543 12.18 -28.30 1.09
CA VAL A 543 11.97 -26.90 0.69
C VAL A 543 10.81 -26.25 1.46
N LEU A 544 9.72 -26.99 1.69
CA LEU A 544 8.52 -26.50 2.39
C LEU A 544 8.70 -26.37 3.90
N SER A 545 9.37 -27.32 4.54
CA SER A 545 9.56 -27.35 6.00
C SER A 545 10.02 -26.02 6.61
N PRO A 546 11.06 -25.32 6.10
CA PRO A 546 11.48 -24.03 6.64
C PRO A 546 10.44 -22.92 6.39
N ILE A 547 9.72 -22.95 5.26
CA ILE A 547 8.68 -21.99 4.92
C ILE A 547 7.50 -22.15 5.88
N ILE A 548 7.01 -23.38 6.06
CA ILE A 548 5.90 -23.71 6.97
C ILE A 548 6.24 -23.32 8.41
N ARG A 549 7.45 -23.66 8.89
CA ARG A 549 7.91 -23.22 10.22
C ARG A 549 7.85 -21.71 10.35
N LYS A 550 8.32 -20.99 9.33
CA LYS A 550 8.29 -19.52 9.36
C LYS A 550 6.85 -18.99 9.34
N LEU A 551 5.96 -19.56 8.55
CA LEU A 551 4.55 -19.18 8.53
C LEU A 551 3.88 -19.39 9.88
N HIS A 552 4.19 -20.48 10.60
CA HIS A 552 3.70 -20.70 11.96
C HIS A 552 4.24 -19.69 12.98
N GLU A 553 5.47 -19.19 12.82
CA GLU A 553 5.99 -18.10 13.66
C GLU A 553 5.30 -16.76 13.38
N LEU A 554 4.80 -16.57 12.17
CA LEU A 554 4.26 -15.30 11.71
C LEU A 554 2.74 -15.20 11.81
N LYS A 555 2.03 -16.34 11.80
CA LYS A 555 0.56 -16.37 11.82
C LYS A 555 0.03 -15.70 13.08
N THR A 556 -0.99 -14.88 12.91
CA THR A 556 -1.78 -14.38 14.03
C THR A 556 -2.79 -15.46 14.39
N LEU A 557 -3.05 -15.68 15.67
CA LEU A 557 -4.17 -16.52 16.09
C LEU A 557 -5.45 -15.83 15.65
N ALA A 558 -6.40 -16.59 15.08
CA ALA A 558 -7.71 -16.05 14.80
C ALA A 558 -8.29 -15.49 16.11
N PRO A 559 -8.73 -14.22 16.14
CA PRO A 559 -9.56 -13.78 17.25
C PRO A 559 -10.78 -14.71 17.27
N ASP A 560 -11.10 -15.26 18.44
CA ASP A 560 -12.44 -15.83 18.66
C ASP A 560 -13.43 -14.79 18.14
N VAL A 561 -14.35 -15.21 17.29
CA VAL A 561 -15.35 -14.33 16.71
C VAL A 561 -16.22 -13.81 17.85
N VAL A 562 -15.81 -12.71 18.46
CA VAL A 562 -16.68 -11.87 19.27
C VAL A 562 -17.59 -11.20 18.25
N VAL A 563 -18.73 -11.85 18.01
CA VAL A 563 -19.84 -11.22 17.30
C VAL A 563 -20.16 -9.95 18.10
N PRO A 564 -20.08 -8.75 17.50
CA PRO A 564 -20.54 -7.55 18.18
C PRO A 564 -22.01 -7.75 18.50
N SER A 565 -22.38 -7.76 19.77
CA SER A 565 -23.77 -7.61 20.18
C SER A 565 -24.22 -6.23 19.69
N TYR A 566 -25.03 -6.21 18.63
CA TYR A 566 -25.75 -4.99 18.28
C TYR A 566 -26.72 -4.70 19.43
N GLU A 567 -26.44 -3.66 20.22
CA GLU A 567 -27.44 -3.06 21.09
C GLU A 567 -28.57 -2.53 20.19
N TYR A 568 -29.65 -3.29 20.14
CA TYR A 568 -30.94 -2.77 19.72
C TYR A 568 -31.42 -1.82 20.81
N VAL A 569 -31.54 -0.54 20.47
CA VAL A 569 -32.33 0.41 21.26
C VAL A 569 -33.79 -0.02 21.09
N GLU A 570 -34.34 -0.72 22.08
CA GLU A 570 -35.76 -1.04 22.14
C GLU A 570 -36.56 0.24 22.38
N THR A 571 -37.32 0.63 21.35
CA THR A 571 -38.49 1.48 21.49
C THR A 571 -39.48 0.80 22.44
N ILE A 572 -39.84 1.52 23.50
CA ILE A 572 -40.81 1.12 24.51
C ILE A 572 -42.16 0.86 23.85
N GLU A 573 -42.62 -0.39 23.86
CA GLU A 573 -44.05 -0.72 23.89
C GLU A 573 -44.28 -1.80 24.96
N SER A 574 -45.11 -1.44 25.93
CA SER A 574 -45.58 -2.28 27.01
C SER A 574 -46.44 -3.43 26.51
N SER A 575 -46.23 -4.65 27.02
CA SER A 575 -47.26 -5.38 27.79
C SER A 575 -46.88 -6.86 28.03
N ALA A 576 -47.37 -7.36 29.17
CA ALA A 576 -47.44 -8.74 29.63
C ALA A 576 -46.20 -9.31 30.34
N GLU A 577 -46.19 -9.10 31.66
CA GLU A 577 -45.59 -10.01 32.64
C GLU A 577 -46.07 -11.44 32.39
N VAL A 578 -45.13 -12.36 32.12
CA VAL A 578 -45.30 -13.78 32.42
C VAL A 578 -44.00 -14.25 33.06
N ALA A 579 -44.17 -14.86 34.24
CA ALA A 579 -43.15 -15.24 35.19
C ALA A 579 -42.00 -16.06 34.59
N SER A 580 -40.79 -15.65 34.96
CA SER A 580 -39.60 -16.49 34.99
C SER A 580 -39.76 -17.56 36.07
N ASP A 581 -40.51 -18.62 35.79
CA ASP A 581 -40.45 -19.83 36.62
C ASP A 581 -39.30 -20.71 36.10
N SER A 582 -38.34 -20.91 37.00
CA SER A 582 -37.22 -21.84 36.94
C SER A 582 -37.60 -23.21 36.35
N ILE A 583 -37.05 -23.54 35.18
CA ILE A 583 -37.10 -24.90 34.61
C ILE A 583 -36.22 -25.89 35.42
N ASP A 584 -35.37 -25.40 36.31
CA ASP A 584 -34.47 -26.22 37.14
C ASP A 584 -35.17 -27.02 38.26
N SER A 585 -36.47 -26.81 38.52
CA SER A 585 -37.14 -27.39 39.70
C SER A 585 -38.03 -28.62 39.42
N LEU A 586 -38.16 -29.09 38.17
CA LEU A 586 -39.23 -30.05 37.83
C LEU A 586 -38.86 -31.49 37.47
N MET A 587 -37.59 -31.92 37.48
CA MET A 587 -37.26 -33.27 36.97
C MET A 587 -36.27 -34.08 37.85
N PRO A 588 -36.65 -34.58 39.05
CA PRO A 588 -35.69 -35.32 39.88
C PRO A 588 -35.43 -36.78 39.47
N ASN A 589 -36.07 -37.36 38.44
CA ASN A 589 -35.99 -38.83 38.21
C ASN A 589 -36.16 -39.29 36.74
N LEU A 590 -35.78 -38.49 35.74
CA LEU A 590 -35.84 -38.88 34.32
C LEU A 590 -34.45 -39.20 33.79
N GLY A 591 -34.34 -40.23 32.94
CA GLY A 591 -33.09 -40.54 32.24
C GLY A 591 -32.71 -39.44 31.26
N LEU A 592 -31.42 -39.33 30.92
CA LEU A 592 -30.88 -38.31 30.02
C LEU A 592 -31.64 -38.22 28.68
N LYS A 593 -32.07 -39.38 28.14
CA LYS A 593 -32.86 -39.45 26.91
C LYS A 593 -34.22 -38.77 27.05
N GLU A 594 -34.89 -38.96 28.18
CA GLU A 594 -36.17 -38.34 28.47
C GLU A 594 -36.01 -36.84 28.77
N GLN A 595 -34.94 -36.43 29.45
CA GLN A 595 -34.62 -35.02 29.71
C GLN A 595 -34.40 -34.24 28.40
N LEU A 596 -33.60 -34.80 27.47
CA LEU A 596 -33.37 -34.16 26.17
C LEU A 596 -34.66 -34.09 25.33
N LYS A 597 -35.51 -35.14 25.35
CA LYS A 597 -36.80 -35.09 24.65
C LYS A 597 -37.77 -34.07 25.25
N TYR A 598 -37.78 -33.94 26.58
CA TYR A 598 -38.58 -32.94 27.27
C TYR A 598 -38.11 -31.53 26.89
N PHE A 599 -36.79 -31.30 26.92
CA PHE A 599 -36.19 -30.04 26.50
C PHE A 599 -36.49 -29.68 25.04
N ALA A 600 -36.45 -30.65 24.14
CA ALA A 600 -36.81 -30.46 22.73
C ALA A 600 -38.26 -29.95 22.57
N THR A 601 -39.21 -30.58 23.27
CA THR A 601 -40.65 -30.34 23.09
C THR A 601 -41.19 -29.15 23.90
N HIS A 602 -40.66 -28.92 25.10
CA HIS A 602 -41.22 -27.92 26.02
C HIS A 602 -40.40 -26.62 26.07
N VAL A 603 -39.20 -26.60 25.50
CA VAL A 603 -38.33 -25.41 25.45
C VAL A 603 -38.05 -25.03 24.00
N ILE A 604 -37.41 -25.92 23.23
CA ILE A 604 -36.98 -25.59 21.88
C ILE A 604 -38.18 -25.39 20.93
N GLU A 605 -39.15 -26.31 20.93
CA GLU A 605 -40.34 -26.20 20.07
C GLU A 605 -41.26 -25.03 20.42
N VAL A 606 -41.29 -24.62 21.69
CA VAL A 606 -42.09 -23.49 22.16
C VAL A 606 -41.46 -22.16 21.77
N GLU A 607 -40.14 -22.01 21.94
CA GLU A 607 -39.41 -20.80 21.55
C GLU A 607 -39.21 -20.69 20.03
N LEU A 608 -39.08 -21.82 19.33
CA LEU A 608 -38.85 -21.89 17.88
C LEU A 608 -39.82 -22.88 17.20
N PRO A 609 -41.08 -22.47 16.98
CA PRO A 609 -42.10 -23.32 16.36
C PRO A 609 -41.88 -23.54 14.85
N ASN A 610 -41.18 -22.61 14.18
CA ASN A 610 -41.07 -22.57 12.72
C ASN A 610 -39.84 -23.29 12.14
N VAL A 611 -39.07 -24.04 12.95
CA VAL A 611 -37.91 -24.80 12.46
C VAL A 611 -38.37 -26.17 11.93
N ASP A 612 -37.90 -26.50 10.73
CA ASP A 612 -38.15 -27.77 10.05
C ASP A 612 -37.68 -28.95 10.91
N ALA A 613 -38.51 -29.98 11.04
CA ALA A 613 -38.28 -31.13 11.91
C ALA A 613 -36.96 -31.87 11.59
N ASP A 614 -36.60 -31.94 10.30
CA ASP A 614 -35.37 -32.59 9.84
C ASP A 614 -34.10 -31.77 10.13
N ARG A 615 -34.27 -30.52 10.52
CA ARG A 615 -33.17 -29.58 10.84
C ARG A 615 -33.07 -29.27 12.32
N ARG A 616 -33.95 -29.79 13.17
CA ARG A 616 -33.90 -29.57 14.63
C ARG A 616 -32.64 -30.13 15.27
N LEU A 617 -32.19 -29.46 16.33
CA LEU A 617 -31.00 -29.81 17.13
C LEU A 617 -31.19 -31.16 17.82
N LEU A 618 -32.37 -31.44 18.37
CA LEU A 618 -32.66 -32.70 19.08
C LEU A 618 -33.49 -33.68 18.24
N ARG A 619 -33.35 -33.62 16.91
CA ARG A 619 -33.96 -34.62 16.01
C ARG A 619 -33.42 -36.03 16.28
N PRO A 620 -34.13 -37.11 15.89
CA PRO A 620 -33.81 -38.48 16.30
C PRO A 620 -32.34 -38.89 16.10
N ALA A 621 -31.76 -38.59 14.92
CA ALA A 621 -30.37 -38.94 14.61
C ALA A 621 -29.33 -38.16 15.43
N MET A 622 -29.61 -36.89 15.76
CA MET A 622 -28.71 -36.10 16.62
C MET A 622 -28.85 -36.52 18.09
N LEU A 623 -30.06 -36.83 18.54
CA LEU A 623 -30.32 -37.31 19.89
C LEU A 623 -29.60 -38.65 20.15
N GLU A 624 -29.58 -39.57 19.18
CA GLU A 624 -28.79 -40.81 19.28
C GLU A 624 -27.29 -40.54 19.37
N ALA A 625 -26.75 -39.66 18.50
CA ALA A 625 -25.33 -39.30 18.51
C ALA A 625 -24.90 -38.60 19.82
N LEU A 626 -25.76 -37.77 20.40
CA LEU A 626 -25.52 -37.12 21.70
C LEU A 626 -25.53 -38.12 22.85
N LEU A 627 -26.43 -39.11 22.83
CA LEU A 627 -26.48 -40.16 23.84
C LEU A 627 -25.30 -41.13 23.75
N GLU A 628 -24.76 -41.35 22.54
CA GLU A 628 -23.59 -42.21 22.29
C GLU A 628 -22.27 -41.52 22.65
N HIS A 629 -22.08 -40.26 22.24
CA HIS A 629 -20.78 -39.58 22.37
C HIS A 629 -20.66 -38.65 23.57
N GLN A 630 -21.79 -38.29 24.20
CA GLN A 630 -21.90 -37.45 25.39
C GLN A 630 -20.88 -36.29 25.45
N PRO A 631 -20.88 -35.38 24.47
CA PRO A 631 -19.98 -34.24 24.48
C PRO A 631 -20.33 -33.28 25.63
N LEU A 632 -19.33 -32.77 26.32
CA LEU A 632 -19.46 -31.84 27.46
C LEU A 632 -19.11 -30.39 27.07
N SER A 633 -18.52 -30.17 25.90
CA SER A 633 -18.16 -28.84 25.38
C SER A 633 -18.43 -28.70 23.89
N ARG A 634 -18.51 -27.45 23.38
CA ARG A 634 -18.66 -27.19 21.94
C ARG A 634 -17.52 -27.79 21.11
N SER A 635 -16.30 -27.76 21.64
CA SER A 635 -15.12 -28.35 20.99
C SER A 635 -15.27 -29.87 20.87
N GLU A 636 -15.71 -30.54 21.93
CA GLU A 636 -15.95 -31.99 21.94
C GLU A 636 -17.16 -32.39 21.09
N PHE A 637 -18.19 -31.54 21.02
CA PHE A 637 -19.30 -31.70 20.09
C PHE A 637 -18.84 -31.63 18.63
N VAL A 638 -17.94 -30.71 18.28
CA VAL A 638 -17.35 -30.61 16.93
C VAL A 638 -16.46 -31.81 16.61
N GLU A 639 -15.70 -32.30 17.58
CA GLU A 639 -14.77 -33.41 17.39
C GLU A 639 -15.50 -34.77 17.30
N ARG A 640 -16.50 -35.01 18.17
CA ARG A 640 -17.14 -36.32 18.31
C ARG A 640 -18.42 -36.49 17.50
N ILE A 641 -19.18 -35.42 17.25
CA ILE A 641 -20.41 -35.52 16.46
C ILE A 641 -20.10 -35.44 14.96
N PRO A 642 -20.55 -36.41 14.15
CA PRO A 642 -20.30 -36.43 12.71
C PRO A 642 -20.68 -35.13 12.00
N HIS A 643 -19.81 -34.67 11.09
CA HIS A 643 -19.97 -33.39 10.38
C HIS A 643 -21.33 -33.25 9.67
N TYR A 644 -21.83 -34.33 9.04
CA TYR A 644 -23.11 -34.29 8.33
C TYR A 644 -24.32 -34.05 9.25
N LEU A 645 -24.26 -34.48 10.52
CA LEU A 645 -25.31 -34.20 11.50
C LEU A 645 -25.25 -32.73 11.96
N ARG A 646 -24.04 -32.19 12.14
CA ARG A 646 -23.85 -30.78 12.52
C ARG A 646 -24.31 -29.83 11.41
N GLN A 647 -23.93 -30.11 10.17
CA GLN A 647 -24.29 -29.28 9.01
C GLN A 647 -25.79 -29.28 8.69
N ALA A 648 -26.49 -30.39 8.95
CA ALA A 648 -27.93 -30.49 8.73
C ALA A 648 -28.78 -29.81 9.82
N THR A 649 -28.17 -29.38 10.92
CA THR A 649 -28.87 -28.71 12.02
C THR A 649 -29.07 -27.23 11.73
N ASP A 650 -30.22 -26.67 12.11
CA ASP A 650 -30.48 -25.25 12.00
C ASP A 650 -29.47 -24.43 12.84
N VAL A 651 -28.86 -23.44 12.21
CA VAL A 651 -27.74 -22.68 12.79
C VAL A 651 -28.22 -21.82 13.96
N TYR A 652 -29.43 -21.26 13.86
CA TYR A 652 -29.98 -20.38 14.89
C TYR A 652 -30.40 -21.19 16.12
N GLU A 653 -31.05 -22.33 15.92
CA GLU A 653 -31.42 -23.26 17.00
C GLU A 653 -30.17 -23.81 17.71
N ALA A 654 -29.15 -24.24 16.96
CA ALA A 654 -27.90 -24.75 17.52
C ALA A 654 -27.15 -23.68 18.33
N GLN A 655 -27.06 -22.44 17.84
CA GLN A 655 -26.40 -21.36 18.57
C GLN A 655 -27.08 -21.04 19.91
N ARG A 656 -28.41 -21.13 19.95
CA ARG A 656 -29.21 -20.75 21.13
C ARG A 656 -29.28 -21.83 22.20
N PHE A 657 -29.35 -23.10 21.80
CA PHE A 657 -29.69 -24.18 22.73
C PHE A 657 -28.58 -25.22 22.95
N LEU A 658 -27.51 -25.24 22.14
CA LEU A 658 -26.47 -26.26 22.25
C LEU A 658 -25.81 -26.28 23.64
N ASP A 659 -25.48 -25.13 24.23
CA ASP A 659 -24.82 -25.12 25.54
C ASP A 659 -25.72 -25.66 26.66
N ARG A 660 -27.04 -25.42 26.57
CA ARG A 660 -28.01 -25.99 27.52
C ARG A 660 -28.16 -27.50 27.32
N VAL A 661 -28.10 -27.98 26.08
CA VAL A 661 -28.08 -29.41 25.76
C VAL A 661 -26.81 -30.06 26.32
N LEU A 662 -25.64 -29.42 26.18
CA LEU A 662 -24.38 -29.92 26.73
C LEU A 662 -24.39 -29.91 28.27
N ALA A 663 -24.98 -28.89 28.89
CA ALA A 663 -25.15 -28.84 30.35
C ALA A 663 -26.07 -29.96 30.87
N LEU A 664 -27.14 -30.30 30.13
CA LEU A 664 -27.99 -31.45 30.46
C LEU A 664 -27.25 -32.78 30.36
N ILE A 665 -26.27 -32.89 29.45
CA ILE A 665 -25.42 -34.09 29.31
C ILE A 665 -24.37 -34.16 30.43
N ASP A 666 -23.81 -33.03 30.86
CA ASP A 666 -22.82 -32.93 31.94
C ASP A 666 -23.43 -33.22 33.33
N GLY A 667 -24.72 -32.96 33.50
CA GLY A 667 -25.44 -33.27 34.75
C GLY A 667 -25.10 -32.34 35.92
N ALA A 668 -24.53 -31.16 35.65
CA ALA A 668 -24.14 -30.19 36.66
C ALA A 668 -25.29 -29.23 37.07
N GLU A 669 -25.56 -29.15 38.37
CA GLU A 669 -26.38 -28.14 39.02
C GLU A 669 -25.83 -26.72 38.74
N ALA A 670 -26.73 -25.77 38.46
CA ALA A 670 -26.39 -24.37 38.28
C ALA A 670 -26.06 -23.70 39.63
N GLU A 671 -24.76 -23.52 39.94
CA GLU A 671 -24.33 -22.51 40.91
C GLU A 671 -24.05 -21.19 40.19
N ALA A 672 -24.91 -20.21 40.48
CA ALA A 672 -24.74 -18.82 40.14
C ALA A 672 -23.48 -18.26 40.83
N ASN A 673 -22.52 -17.78 40.03
CA ASN A 673 -21.40 -16.98 40.51
C ASN A 673 -21.65 -15.53 40.09
N ASP A 674 -22.52 -14.86 40.84
CA ASP A 674 -22.61 -13.41 40.92
C ASP A 674 -22.03 -12.99 42.27
N ALA A 675 -20.76 -12.59 42.28
CA ALA A 675 -20.25 -11.45 43.05
C ALA A 675 -18.73 -11.31 42.98
N ALA A 676 -18.34 -10.08 42.59
CA ALA A 676 -17.19 -9.31 43.05
C ALA A 676 -15.99 -9.22 42.10
N PHE A 677 -15.98 -8.19 41.25
CA PHE A 677 -14.76 -7.42 40.97
C PHE A 677 -15.03 -5.94 40.60
N GLU A 678 -15.60 -5.18 41.54
CA GLU A 678 -15.28 -3.78 41.85
C GLU A 678 -15.55 -3.67 43.38
N SER A 679 -14.70 -3.20 44.29
CA SER A 679 -13.55 -2.29 44.27
C SER A 679 -12.78 -2.44 45.61
N GLU A 680 -11.48 -2.12 45.62
CA GLU A 680 -10.80 -1.20 46.57
C GLU A 680 -9.29 -1.50 46.71
N LEU A 681 -8.49 -0.48 46.36
CA LEU A 681 -7.34 0.02 47.14
C LEU A 681 -6.42 -0.99 47.87
N ALA A 682 -5.29 -1.33 47.24
CA ALA A 682 -3.94 -1.27 47.79
C ALA A 682 -2.89 -1.52 46.71
#